data_AF-A0A0L7M6G7-F1
#
_entry.id   AF-A0A0L7M6G7-F1
#
_cell.length_a   1.000
_cell.length_b   1.000
_cell.length_c   1.000
_cell.angle_alpha   90.00
_cell.angle_beta   90.00
_cell.angle_gamma   90.00
#
_symmetry.space_group_name_H-M   'P 1'
#
loop_
_entity.id
_entity.type
_entity.pdbx_description
1 polymer ?
#
loop_
_entity_poly.entity_id
_entity_poly.type
_entity_poly.pdbx_seq_one_letter_code
_entity_poly.pdbx_strand_id
1 'polypeptide(L)'
;MNDMKFSIEDNLKDCTKGNYNLKDISIETFKYTKIRIFFNILKLIIEKKINEILIYNIDIFVDIFCNNMNNYKKNKKYTPVFVINITKKFDSSKFILDNNPLLFYEKIEELFYSTLIKYQQIEKIEKLVIPQIFKNDKFIFYKSMKENDNFISQKLNDIKHIFEECKSLVDSYLSKINKHADILNFNVNDAIRNIDINTSVDHIQNIIYKNVDKIQNINNTIEDNINLGVFLVKCKDIKLFIINEINNYIKALTNIIVQRYKEKYTSNLMFYNSVIVRLKKKTTKIQEIYEKEEYIKDMKKSLDFVSQDIKEINILFNCLNKLNYKFSSDDYLSYWKIINRPSKIEKIVKEVNENIKKQKNVLLEELINDESKFQSSIVDMKENVQSIKSFNDENNYLSINKFILTVQNQLALLIKESKEINYREKLFNIEISDFSILLKIQNELNLYYTFWLIYKSIKSMDERFEKKINSLNHKKIEDDFNLILKNMNKINKHANEYYKNKNSLIKKMNEKLQFFNSYVSLLISLRKPSIKDRHKNQIAQIIDEKKNIDFNNITFNELLKLNINNKITSIINICEKANKENAIEKFLYKIKNNFSKIIFQMKHEENNKIFIISNLNEILTKIEENLVLNQNLLIINIYEIYHIDIINNQNMMINANAIINTLKKSQNLFLYLSRIFILTDISKQLINESKK
;
A
#
# COMPACT_ATOMS: atom_id res chain seq x y z
N MET A 1 -13.52 76.85 -53.24
CA MET A 1 -12.36 77.71 -53.55
C MET A 1 -12.09 77.80 -55.04
N ASN A 2 -11.97 76.69 -55.75
CA ASN A 2 -11.76 76.69 -57.22
C ASN A 2 -12.90 77.38 -57.99
N ASP A 3 -14.16 77.19 -57.60
CA ASP A 3 -15.29 77.84 -58.28
C ASP A 3 -15.31 79.36 -58.05
N MET A 4 -14.94 79.80 -56.84
CA MET A 4 -14.78 81.24 -56.53
C MET A 4 -13.62 81.85 -57.32
N LYS A 5 -12.49 81.12 -57.45
CA LYS A 5 -11.36 81.54 -58.29
C LYS A 5 -11.83 81.74 -59.74
N PHE A 6 -12.49 80.74 -60.32
CA PHE A 6 -12.96 80.80 -61.71
C PHE A 6 -13.93 81.96 -61.93
N SER A 7 -14.89 82.16 -61.01
CA SER A 7 -15.84 83.27 -61.08
C SER A 7 -15.18 84.65 -60.97
N ILE A 8 -14.16 84.80 -60.12
CA ILE A 8 -13.42 86.06 -59.98
C ILE A 8 -12.56 86.34 -61.23
N GLU A 9 -11.88 85.33 -61.76
CA GLU A 9 -11.09 85.45 -62.98
C GLU A 9 -11.98 85.82 -64.17
N ASP A 10 -13.13 85.18 -64.34
CA ASP A 10 -14.00 85.42 -65.49
C ASP A 10 -14.62 86.82 -65.48
N ASN A 11 -15.08 87.30 -64.32
CA ASN A 11 -15.71 88.62 -64.19
C ASN A 11 -14.71 89.80 -64.24
N LEU A 12 -13.43 89.57 -63.93
CA LEU A 12 -12.40 90.62 -63.93
C LEU A 12 -11.57 90.69 -65.22
N LYS A 13 -11.66 89.69 -66.12
CA LYS A 13 -10.91 89.66 -67.40
C LYS A 13 -11.12 90.90 -68.27
N ASP A 14 -12.33 91.46 -68.29
CA ASP A 14 -12.72 92.53 -69.22
C ASP A 14 -12.74 93.94 -68.58
N CYS A 15 -12.36 94.06 -67.31
CA CYS A 15 -12.41 95.31 -66.55
C CYS A 15 -11.16 96.20 -66.77
N THR A 16 -11.19 97.06 -67.80
CA THR A 16 -10.08 97.98 -68.12
C THR A 16 -10.18 99.36 -67.44
N LYS A 17 -11.36 99.77 -66.94
CA LYS A 17 -11.55 101.06 -66.25
C LYS A 17 -11.33 100.94 -64.74
N GLY A 18 -10.43 101.76 -64.18
CA GLY A 18 -10.29 101.97 -62.73
C GLY A 18 -9.24 101.14 -61.99
N ASN A 19 -8.15 100.74 -62.66
CA ASN A 19 -7.05 99.95 -62.08
C ASN A 19 -7.47 98.55 -61.58
N TYR A 20 -8.33 97.85 -62.34
CA TYR A 20 -8.81 96.48 -62.08
C TYR A 20 -8.17 95.39 -62.94
N ASN A 21 -7.19 95.73 -63.80
CA ASN A 21 -6.53 94.77 -64.69
C ASN A 21 -5.62 93.79 -63.92
N LEU A 22 -5.86 92.48 -64.09
CA LEU A 22 -5.12 91.39 -63.44
C LEU A 22 -3.77 91.05 -64.10
N LYS A 23 -3.52 91.50 -65.34
CA LYS A 23 -2.35 91.08 -66.14
C LYS A 23 -1.07 91.88 -65.87
N ASP A 24 -1.16 93.11 -65.34
CA ASP A 24 -0.03 94.03 -65.18
C ASP A 24 0.01 94.66 -63.78
N ILE A 25 0.31 93.87 -62.75
CA ILE A 25 0.41 94.37 -61.36
C ILE A 25 1.80 94.07 -60.78
N SER A 26 2.59 95.12 -60.53
CA SER A 26 3.79 95.08 -59.69
C SER A 26 3.42 95.23 -58.19
N ILE A 27 4.27 94.73 -57.29
CA ILE A 27 4.05 94.78 -55.82
C ILE A 27 3.78 96.22 -55.33
N GLU A 28 4.42 97.22 -55.92
CA GLU A 28 4.23 98.63 -55.58
C GLU A 28 2.90 99.19 -56.09
N THR A 29 2.48 98.83 -57.30
CA THR A 29 1.18 99.23 -57.85
C THR A 29 -0.01 98.58 -57.12
N PHE A 30 0.13 97.34 -56.64
CA PHE A 30 -0.91 96.64 -55.89
C PHE A 30 -1.29 97.37 -54.58
N LYS A 31 -0.34 98.07 -53.94
CA LYS A 31 -0.60 98.81 -52.69
C LYS A 31 -1.63 99.93 -52.86
N TYR A 32 -1.75 100.50 -54.06
CA TYR A 32 -2.60 101.66 -54.34
C TYR A 32 -3.81 101.35 -55.24
N THR A 33 -4.05 100.08 -55.61
CA THR A 33 -5.17 99.70 -56.49
C THR A 33 -6.48 99.43 -55.74
N LYS A 34 -7.61 99.67 -56.42
CA LYS A 34 -8.94 99.29 -55.93
C LYS A 34 -9.13 97.76 -55.84
N ILE A 35 -8.33 96.98 -56.58
CA ILE A 35 -8.23 95.51 -56.47
C ILE A 35 -7.84 95.08 -55.05
N ARG A 36 -6.89 95.78 -54.41
CA ARG A 36 -6.50 95.49 -53.02
C ARG A 36 -7.67 95.74 -52.06
N ILE A 37 -8.45 96.79 -52.28
CA ILE A 37 -9.65 97.08 -51.48
C ILE A 37 -10.70 95.96 -51.67
N PHE A 38 -10.93 95.54 -52.92
CA PHE A 38 -11.83 94.42 -53.23
C PHE A 38 -11.40 93.11 -52.56
N PHE A 39 -10.14 92.70 -52.70
CA PHE A 39 -9.63 91.49 -52.07
C PHE A 39 -9.58 91.60 -50.54
N ASN A 40 -9.30 92.77 -49.97
CA ASN A 40 -9.43 92.99 -48.53
C ASN A 40 -10.87 92.83 -48.03
N ILE A 41 -11.87 93.36 -48.76
CA ILE A 41 -13.29 93.16 -48.42
C ILE A 41 -13.67 91.69 -48.55
N LEU A 42 -13.29 91.04 -49.66
CA LEU A 42 -13.54 89.62 -49.92
C LEU A 42 -12.87 88.74 -48.85
N LYS A 43 -11.66 89.10 -48.42
CA LYS A 43 -10.95 88.46 -47.32
C LYS A 43 -11.73 88.56 -46.02
N LEU A 44 -12.20 89.75 -45.63
CA LEU A 44 -12.98 89.92 -44.41
C LEU A 44 -14.30 89.13 -44.45
N ILE A 45 -14.96 89.06 -45.62
CA ILE A 45 -16.19 88.27 -45.80
C ILE A 45 -15.91 86.77 -45.65
N ILE A 46 -14.84 86.27 -46.28
CA ILE A 46 -14.48 84.85 -46.22
C ILE A 46 -13.99 84.46 -44.83
N GLU A 47 -13.17 85.29 -44.18
CA GLU A 47 -12.74 85.08 -42.78
C GLU A 47 -13.98 85.01 -41.85
N LYS A 48 -14.95 85.91 -42.03
CA LYS A 48 -16.21 85.88 -41.28
C LYS A 48 -16.99 84.58 -41.53
N LYS A 49 -17.15 84.17 -42.80
CA LYS A 49 -17.91 82.96 -43.15
C LYS A 49 -17.23 81.67 -42.68
N ILE A 50 -15.90 81.59 -42.78
CA ILE A 50 -15.13 80.45 -42.24
C ILE A 50 -15.36 80.33 -40.74
N ASN A 51 -15.30 81.44 -40.00
CA ASN A 51 -15.52 81.44 -38.56
C ASN A 51 -16.99 81.12 -38.20
N GLU A 52 -17.98 81.61 -38.95
CA GLU A 52 -19.39 81.24 -38.77
C GLU A 52 -19.63 79.74 -38.96
N ILE A 53 -19.05 79.14 -40.00
CA ILE A 53 -19.15 77.69 -40.27
C ILE A 53 -18.46 76.89 -39.15
N LEU A 54 -17.29 77.34 -38.70
CA LEU A 54 -16.53 76.69 -37.64
C LEU A 54 -17.32 76.72 -36.32
N ILE A 55 -17.87 77.88 -35.92
CA ILE A 55 -18.72 78.03 -34.74
C ILE A 55 -19.91 77.08 -34.83
N TYR A 56 -20.64 77.10 -35.95
CA TYR A 56 -21.82 76.25 -36.15
C TYR A 56 -21.51 74.75 -36.04
N ASN A 57 -20.42 74.30 -36.65
CA ASN A 57 -20.00 72.90 -36.58
C ASN A 57 -19.57 72.49 -35.17
N ILE A 58 -18.86 73.37 -34.44
CA ILE A 58 -18.48 73.12 -33.04
C ILE A 58 -19.73 73.06 -32.14
N ASP A 59 -20.67 73.99 -32.31
CA ASP A 59 -21.89 74.01 -31.51
C ASP A 59 -22.73 72.75 -31.73
N ILE A 60 -22.93 72.32 -32.98
CA ILE A 60 -23.64 71.07 -33.28
C ILE A 60 -22.93 69.87 -32.64
N PHE A 61 -21.60 69.82 -32.71
CA PHE A 61 -20.85 68.72 -32.16
C PHE A 61 -20.97 68.65 -30.63
N VAL A 62 -20.86 69.81 -29.95
CA VAL A 62 -21.03 69.92 -28.49
C VAL A 62 -22.46 69.58 -28.07
N ASP A 63 -23.46 70.03 -28.84
CA ASP A 63 -24.88 69.78 -28.58
C ASP A 63 -25.22 68.29 -28.55
N ILE A 64 -24.54 67.43 -29.30
CA ILE A 64 -24.73 65.98 -29.24
C ILE A 64 -24.45 65.45 -27.82
N PHE A 65 -23.39 65.93 -27.16
CA PHE A 65 -23.02 65.52 -25.80
C PHE A 65 -23.97 66.12 -24.76
N CYS A 66 -24.27 67.42 -24.88
CA CYS A 66 -25.22 68.10 -24.01
C CYS A 66 -26.62 67.47 -24.06
N ASN A 67 -27.11 67.12 -25.25
CA ASN A 67 -28.41 66.48 -25.44
C ASN A 67 -28.45 65.08 -24.82
N ASN A 68 -27.39 64.28 -24.96
CA ASN A 68 -27.31 62.96 -24.31
C ASN A 68 -27.31 63.07 -22.78
N MET A 69 -26.57 64.01 -22.19
CA MET A 69 -26.59 64.25 -20.75
C MET A 69 -27.96 64.76 -20.25
N ASN A 70 -28.60 65.64 -21.00
CA ASN A 70 -29.94 66.14 -20.66
C ASN A 70 -31.00 65.05 -20.79
N ASN A 71 -30.89 64.18 -21.79
CA ASN A 71 -31.79 63.03 -21.96
C ASN A 71 -31.58 62.00 -20.85
N TYR A 72 -30.34 61.78 -20.40
CA TYR A 72 -30.04 60.96 -19.23
C TYR A 72 -30.68 61.53 -17.96
N LYS A 73 -30.48 62.82 -17.65
CA LYS A 73 -31.08 63.48 -16.46
C LYS A 73 -32.61 63.44 -16.48
N LYS A 74 -33.23 63.42 -17.66
CA LYS A 74 -34.69 63.36 -17.86
C LYS A 74 -35.23 61.94 -18.04
N ASN A 75 -34.41 60.89 -17.89
CA ASN A 75 -34.77 59.48 -18.11
C ASN A 75 -35.44 59.21 -19.48
N LYS A 76 -35.05 59.94 -20.53
CA LYS A 76 -35.54 59.72 -21.89
C LYS A 76 -34.69 58.67 -22.61
N LYS A 77 -35.25 58.00 -23.61
CA LYS A 77 -34.48 57.10 -24.49
C LYS A 77 -33.56 57.93 -25.39
N TYR A 78 -32.28 57.61 -25.40
CA TYR A 78 -31.28 58.21 -26.29
C TYR A 78 -30.23 57.16 -26.70
N THR A 79 -29.49 57.43 -27.77
CA THR A 79 -28.39 56.58 -28.24
C THR A 79 -27.06 57.11 -27.69
N PRO A 80 -26.41 56.40 -26.75
CA PRO A 80 -25.10 56.78 -26.25
C PRO A 80 -24.06 56.76 -27.39
N VAL A 81 -23.02 57.58 -27.26
CA VAL A 81 -22.00 57.77 -28.30
C VAL A 81 -20.91 56.70 -28.22
N PHE A 82 -20.55 56.30 -27.00
CA PHE A 82 -19.44 55.37 -26.76
C PHE A 82 -19.91 54.12 -26.01
N VAL A 83 -19.14 53.04 -26.14
CA VAL A 83 -19.37 51.78 -25.44
C VAL A 83 -18.17 51.49 -24.56
N ILE A 84 -18.41 51.18 -23.28
CA ILE A 84 -17.40 50.73 -22.32
C ILE A 84 -17.83 49.36 -21.79
N ASN A 85 -16.92 48.39 -21.77
CA ASN A 85 -17.16 47.15 -21.04
C ASN A 85 -16.45 47.21 -19.69
N ILE A 86 -17.02 46.47 -18.75
CA ILE A 86 -16.38 46.17 -17.48
C ILE A 86 -15.69 44.82 -17.65
N THR A 87 -14.43 44.72 -17.24
CA THR A 87 -13.62 43.50 -17.31
C THR A 87 -12.96 43.14 -15.98
N LYS A 88 -12.46 41.91 -15.92
CA LYS A 88 -11.64 41.37 -14.83
C LYS A 88 -10.19 41.32 -15.31
N LYS A 89 -9.27 41.99 -14.62
CA LYS A 89 -7.83 41.73 -14.77
C LYS A 89 -7.41 40.64 -13.78
N PHE A 90 -6.47 39.79 -14.16
CA PHE A 90 -6.09 38.60 -13.38
C PHE A 90 -5.52 38.92 -11.99
N ASP A 91 -5.04 40.15 -11.76
CA ASP A 91 -4.42 40.58 -10.50
C ASP A 91 -5.27 41.58 -9.68
N SER A 92 -6.48 41.90 -10.11
CA SER A 92 -7.31 42.92 -9.46
C SER A 92 -8.38 42.30 -8.56
N SER A 93 -8.41 42.73 -7.30
CA SER A 93 -9.47 42.42 -6.31
C SER A 93 -10.82 43.08 -6.62
N LYS A 94 -10.96 43.77 -7.75
CA LYS A 94 -12.12 44.55 -8.16
C LYS A 94 -12.32 44.45 -9.68
N PHE A 95 -13.56 44.64 -10.13
CA PHE A 95 -13.89 44.83 -11.53
C PHE A 95 -13.41 46.20 -12.00
N ILE A 96 -12.88 46.27 -13.22
CA ILE A 96 -12.25 47.47 -13.81
C ILE A 96 -12.91 47.76 -15.16
N LEU A 97 -12.87 49.01 -15.62
CA LEU A 97 -13.29 49.39 -16.97
C LEU A 97 -12.21 49.05 -18.00
N ASP A 98 -12.61 48.65 -19.21
CA ASP A 98 -11.67 48.43 -20.32
C ASP A 98 -10.84 49.68 -20.63
N ASN A 99 -11.52 50.83 -20.67
CA ASN A 99 -10.94 52.12 -20.97
C ASN A 99 -11.43 53.16 -19.95
N ASN A 100 -10.55 54.09 -19.58
CA ASN A 100 -10.90 55.23 -18.73
C ASN A 100 -11.77 56.22 -19.54
N PRO A 101 -12.95 56.63 -19.04
CA PRO A 101 -13.80 57.64 -19.68
C PRO A 101 -13.07 58.92 -20.13
N LEU A 102 -12.01 59.34 -19.42
CA LEU A 102 -11.23 60.53 -19.76
C LEU A 102 -10.34 60.39 -21.00
N LEU A 103 -9.93 59.17 -21.37
CA LEU A 103 -9.13 58.95 -22.59
C LEU A 103 -9.95 59.27 -23.85
N PHE A 104 -11.28 59.09 -23.78
CA PHE A 104 -12.16 59.49 -24.87
C PHE A 104 -12.21 61.01 -25.04
N TYR A 105 -12.13 61.76 -23.93
CA TYR A 105 -12.04 63.22 -23.97
C TYR A 105 -10.73 63.67 -24.63
N GLU A 106 -9.58 63.11 -24.22
CA GLU A 106 -8.28 63.44 -24.81
C GLU A 106 -8.27 63.22 -26.34
N LYS A 107 -8.90 62.13 -26.81
CA LYS A 107 -9.06 61.88 -28.26
C LYS A 107 -10.02 62.84 -28.96
N ILE A 108 -11.08 63.29 -28.30
CA ILE A 108 -11.95 64.34 -28.83
C ILE A 108 -11.19 65.66 -28.90
N GLU A 109 -10.39 65.99 -27.89
CA GLU A 109 -9.57 67.20 -27.85
C GLU A 109 -8.55 67.23 -29.00
N GLU A 110 -7.84 66.11 -29.23
CA GLU A 110 -6.95 65.93 -30.39
C GLU A 110 -7.71 66.14 -31.72
N LEU A 111 -8.93 65.58 -31.85
CA LEU A 111 -9.77 65.75 -33.04
C LEU A 111 -10.19 67.21 -33.25
N PHE A 112 -10.53 67.92 -32.18
CA PHE A 112 -10.83 69.35 -32.21
C PHE A 112 -9.65 70.16 -32.74
N TYR A 113 -8.45 69.97 -32.17
CA TYR A 113 -7.25 70.67 -32.62
C TYR A 113 -6.90 70.34 -34.08
N SER A 114 -6.98 69.06 -34.47
CA SER A 114 -6.74 68.65 -35.86
C SER A 114 -7.71 69.32 -36.85
N THR A 115 -8.95 69.56 -36.43
CA THR A 115 -9.96 70.23 -37.24
C THR A 115 -9.66 71.72 -37.37
N LEU A 116 -9.30 72.38 -36.26
CA LEU A 116 -8.90 73.79 -36.26
C LEU A 116 -7.69 74.03 -37.18
N ILE A 117 -6.68 73.15 -37.14
CA ILE A 117 -5.51 73.22 -38.01
C ILE A 117 -5.92 73.16 -39.49
N LYS A 118 -6.88 72.30 -39.86
CA LYS A 118 -7.39 72.23 -41.25
C LYS A 118 -8.08 73.52 -41.69
N TYR A 119 -8.84 74.17 -40.82
CA TYR A 119 -9.45 75.48 -41.11
C TYR A 119 -8.41 76.61 -41.23
N GLN A 120 -7.33 76.54 -40.45
CA GLN A 120 -6.21 77.49 -40.53
C GLN A 120 -5.38 77.32 -41.81
N GLN A 121 -5.44 76.16 -42.46
CA GLN A 121 -4.74 75.87 -43.71
C GLN A 121 -5.53 76.26 -44.97
N ILE A 122 -6.68 76.95 -44.83
CA ILE A 122 -7.44 77.44 -45.99
C ILE A 122 -6.67 78.61 -46.65
N GLU A 123 -6.09 78.32 -47.82
CA GLU A 123 -5.33 79.31 -48.60
C GLU A 123 -6.19 80.49 -49.04
N LYS A 124 -5.63 81.70 -49.05
CA LYS A 124 -6.37 82.87 -49.53
C LYS A 124 -6.58 82.83 -51.05
N ILE A 125 -7.77 83.25 -51.49
CA ILE A 125 -8.13 83.35 -52.91
C ILE A 125 -7.17 84.27 -53.68
N GLU A 126 -6.61 85.28 -53.03
CA GLU A 126 -5.62 86.22 -53.60
C GLU A 126 -4.40 85.50 -54.20
N LYS A 127 -3.88 84.47 -53.50
CA LYS A 127 -2.76 83.64 -53.95
C LYS A 127 -3.14 82.80 -55.18
N LEU A 128 -4.40 82.36 -55.26
CA LEU A 128 -4.92 81.53 -56.34
C LEU A 128 -5.23 82.32 -57.61
N VAL A 129 -5.68 83.58 -57.48
CA VAL A 129 -6.08 84.47 -58.60
C VAL A 129 -4.90 85.33 -59.09
N ILE A 130 -3.99 85.77 -58.21
CA ILE A 130 -2.82 86.60 -58.58
C ILE A 130 -1.52 85.96 -58.06
N PRO A 131 -1.11 84.78 -58.59
CA PRO A 131 0.08 84.08 -58.12
C PRO A 131 1.38 84.86 -58.34
N GLN A 132 1.39 85.83 -59.27
CA GLN A 132 2.58 86.61 -59.64
C GLN A 132 3.09 87.54 -58.52
N ILE A 133 2.18 88.07 -57.68
CA ILE A 133 2.51 89.00 -56.59
C ILE A 133 2.99 88.25 -55.33
N PHE A 134 2.51 87.02 -55.13
CA PHE A 134 2.70 86.25 -53.89
C PHE A 134 3.69 85.09 -54.03
N LYS A 135 4.57 85.11 -55.04
CA LYS A 135 5.52 84.01 -55.33
C LYS A 135 6.46 83.67 -54.15
N ASN A 136 6.78 84.64 -53.29
CA ASN A 136 7.70 84.47 -52.16
C ASN A 136 6.99 84.16 -50.82
N ASP A 137 5.67 84.32 -50.75
CA ASP A 137 4.90 84.14 -49.53
C ASP A 137 4.28 82.73 -49.50
N LYS A 138 5.01 81.77 -48.91
CA LYS A 138 4.57 80.38 -48.86
C LYS A 138 3.28 80.16 -48.06
N PHE A 139 3.01 80.99 -47.05
CA PHE A 139 1.91 80.82 -46.10
C PHE A 139 0.99 82.05 -46.06
N ILE A 140 0.01 82.08 -46.97
CA ILE A 140 -1.06 83.09 -46.95
C ILE A 140 -2.39 82.38 -46.74
N PHE A 141 -2.79 82.25 -45.48
CA PHE A 141 -4.07 81.66 -45.08
C PHE A 141 -5.04 82.72 -44.57
N TYR A 142 -6.33 82.41 -44.59
CA TYR A 142 -7.33 83.22 -43.89
C TYR A 142 -7.12 83.16 -42.39
N LYS A 143 -7.41 84.25 -41.69
CA LYS A 143 -7.49 84.23 -40.22
C LYS A 143 -8.74 83.46 -39.79
N SER A 144 -8.54 82.22 -39.35
CA SER A 144 -9.55 81.46 -38.64
C SER A 144 -9.27 81.45 -37.13
N MET A 145 -10.25 80.97 -36.37
CA MET A 145 -10.10 80.79 -34.92
C MET A 145 -8.90 79.91 -34.55
N LYS A 146 -8.29 80.23 -33.41
CA LYS A 146 -7.14 79.54 -32.82
C LYS A 146 -7.52 78.81 -31.54
N GLU A 147 -6.67 77.89 -31.14
CA GLU A 147 -6.82 77.09 -29.91
C GLU A 147 -7.02 77.96 -28.65
N ASN A 148 -6.37 79.13 -28.61
CA ASN A 148 -6.44 80.07 -27.50
C ASN A 148 -7.68 80.99 -27.53
N ASP A 149 -8.58 80.85 -28.51
CA ASP A 149 -9.77 81.68 -28.55
C ASP A 149 -10.72 81.29 -27.43
N ASN A 150 -11.25 82.30 -26.72
CA ASN A 150 -12.10 82.11 -25.55
C ASN A 150 -13.28 81.16 -25.85
N PHE A 151 -13.90 81.28 -27.02
CA PHE A 151 -15.01 80.41 -27.45
C PHE A 151 -14.62 78.93 -27.53
N ILE A 152 -13.47 78.59 -28.11
CA ILE A 152 -13.02 77.20 -28.27
C ILE A 152 -12.66 76.62 -26.90
N SER A 153 -11.93 77.39 -26.09
CA SER A 153 -11.55 76.96 -24.74
C SER A 153 -12.78 76.72 -23.84
N GLN A 154 -13.82 77.56 -23.95
CA GLN A 154 -15.09 77.37 -23.25
C GLN A 154 -15.79 76.07 -23.68
N LYS A 155 -15.93 75.81 -24.98
CA LYS A 155 -16.59 74.61 -25.49
C LYS A 155 -15.84 73.32 -25.14
N LEU A 156 -14.51 73.34 -25.17
CA LEU A 156 -13.69 72.20 -24.73
C LEU A 156 -13.83 71.95 -23.22
N ASN A 157 -13.95 73.01 -22.40
CA ASN A 157 -14.23 72.88 -20.97
C ASN A 157 -15.65 72.34 -20.70
N ASP A 158 -16.66 72.74 -21.47
CA ASP A 158 -18.02 72.20 -21.36
C ASP A 158 -18.04 70.69 -21.62
N ILE A 159 -17.36 70.25 -22.70
CA ILE A 159 -17.21 68.82 -22.99
C ILE A 159 -16.43 68.14 -21.84
N LYS A 160 -15.34 68.73 -21.35
CA LYS A 160 -14.56 68.15 -20.25
C LYS A 160 -15.41 67.90 -19.01
N HIS A 161 -16.21 68.89 -18.61
CA HIS A 161 -17.12 68.78 -17.47
C HIS A 161 -18.16 67.67 -17.69
N ILE A 162 -18.69 67.51 -18.91
CA ILE A 162 -19.61 66.41 -19.25
C ILE A 162 -18.93 65.05 -19.08
N PHE A 163 -17.68 64.89 -19.53
CA PHE A 163 -16.93 63.64 -19.38
C PHE A 163 -16.54 63.35 -17.93
N GLU A 164 -16.23 64.37 -17.13
CA GLU A 164 -15.99 64.24 -15.69
C GLU A 164 -17.27 63.82 -14.94
N GLU A 165 -18.42 64.41 -15.28
CA GLU A 165 -19.72 64.02 -14.73
C GLU A 165 -20.06 62.57 -15.13
N CYS A 166 -19.87 62.20 -16.41
CA CYS A 166 -20.04 60.82 -16.88
C CYS A 166 -19.13 59.83 -16.16
N LYS A 167 -17.87 60.19 -15.93
CA LYS A 167 -16.93 59.35 -15.18
C LYS A 167 -17.44 59.08 -13.78
N SER A 168 -17.92 60.10 -13.06
CA SER A 168 -18.47 59.92 -11.72
C SER A 168 -19.67 58.95 -11.68
N LEU A 169 -20.52 58.99 -12.71
CA LEU A 169 -21.66 58.09 -12.86
C LEU A 169 -21.23 56.65 -13.12
N VAL A 170 -20.25 56.45 -14.01
CA VAL A 170 -19.68 55.13 -14.31
C VAL A 170 -18.95 54.56 -13.09
N ASP A 171 -18.16 55.36 -12.37
CA ASP A 171 -17.45 54.94 -11.16
C ASP A 171 -18.41 54.58 -10.02
N SER A 172 -19.50 55.34 -9.85
CA SER A 172 -20.57 55.03 -8.90
C SER A 172 -21.24 53.70 -9.22
N TYR A 173 -21.51 53.44 -10.50
CA TYR A 173 -22.08 52.17 -10.93
C TYR A 173 -21.09 50.99 -10.78
N LEU A 174 -19.81 51.20 -11.10
CA LEU A 174 -18.74 50.24 -10.86
C LEU A 174 -18.60 49.90 -9.37
N SER A 175 -18.81 50.87 -8.47
CA SER A 175 -18.81 50.65 -7.02
C SER A 175 -19.94 49.71 -6.56
N LYS A 176 -21.12 49.78 -7.20
CA LYS A 176 -22.24 48.87 -6.93
C LYS A 176 -21.90 47.44 -7.31
N ILE A 177 -21.26 47.25 -8.47
CA ILE A 177 -20.81 45.93 -8.93
C ILE A 177 -19.69 45.38 -8.03
N ASN A 178 -18.76 46.24 -7.61
CA ASN A 178 -17.66 45.87 -6.72
C ASN A 178 -18.09 45.46 -5.31
N LYS A 179 -19.35 45.64 -4.91
CA LYS A 179 -19.89 45.01 -3.69
C LYS A 179 -19.92 43.47 -3.80
N HIS A 180 -19.87 42.93 -5.00
CA HIS A 180 -19.80 41.50 -5.29
C HIS A 180 -18.38 41.02 -5.64
N ALA A 181 -17.36 41.86 -5.39
CA ALA A 181 -15.98 41.56 -5.75
C ALA A 181 -15.37 40.39 -4.96
N ASP A 182 -15.94 40.02 -3.81
CA ASP A 182 -15.53 38.84 -3.02
C ASP A 182 -15.52 37.54 -3.85
N ILE A 183 -16.34 37.49 -4.90
CA ILE A 183 -16.45 36.35 -5.82
C ILE A 183 -15.18 36.21 -6.69
N LEU A 184 -14.43 37.29 -6.92
CA LEU A 184 -13.19 37.25 -7.70
C LEU A 184 -12.08 36.43 -7.02
N ASN A 185 -12.09 36.40 -5.68
CA ASN A 185 -11.15 35.67 -4.84
C ASN A 185 -11.74 34.37 -4.27
N PHE A 186 -12.99 34.05 -4.62
CA PHE A 186 -13.68 32.90 -4.07
C PHE A 186 -13.20 31.61 -4.75
N ASN A 187 -12.50 30.77 -4.01
CA ASN A 187 -12.14 29.42 -4.46
C ASN A 187 -13.19 28.41 -3.96
N VAL A 188 -13.91 27.81 -4.90
CA VAL A 188 -14.91 26.78 -4.63
C VAL A 188 -14.32 25.62 -3.82
N ASN A 189 -13.07 25.23 -4.08
CA ASN A 189 -12.44 24.08 -3.42
C ASN A 189 -12.06 24.37 -1.96
N ASP A 190 -11.60 25.60 -1.65
CA ASP A 190 -11.25 25.98 -0.28
C ASP A 190 -12.50 26.18 0.57
N ALA A 191 -13.57 26.72 -0.03
CA ALA A 191 -14.87 26.83 0.63
C ALA A 191 -15.47 25.44 0.98
N ILE A 192 -15.24 24.43 0.14
CA ILE A 192 -15.66 23.05 0.39
C ILE A 192 -14.83 22.41 1.52
N ARG A 193 -13.51 22.66 1.56
CA ARG A 193 -12.65 22.15 2.65
C ARG A 193 -13.05 22.66 4.03
N ASN A 194 -13.55 23.89 4.10
CA ASN A 194 -14.04 24.49 5.34
C ASN A 194 -15.40 23.93 5.77
N ILE A 195 -16.11 23.21 4.90
CA ILE A 195 -17.35 22.51 5.25
C ILE A 195 -16.97 21.13 5.75
N ASP A 196 -16.96 21.01 7.07
CA ASP A 196 -16.62 19.77 7.76
C ASP A 196 -17.50 18.60 7.34
N ILE A 197 -16.95 17.38 7.36
CA ILE A 197 -17.66 16.13 7.01
C ILE A 197 -18.90 15.92 7.90
N ASN A 198 -18.91 16.55 9.08
CA ASN A 198 -19.97 16.46 10.09
C ASN A 198 -20.99 17.61 10.07
N THR A 199 -20.91 18.55 9.13
CA THR A 199 -21.92 19.63 9.02
C THR A 199 -23.31 19.05 8.74
N SER A 200 -24.34 19.52 9.45
CA SER A 200 -25.71 19.01 9.29
C SER A 200 -26.24 19.30 7.87
N VAL A 201 -27.03 18.37 7.33
CA VAL A 201 -27.62 18.50 5.99
C VAL A 201 -28.48 19.76 5.88
N ASP A 202 -29.17 20.11 6.98
CA ASP A 202 -29.97 21.34 7.08
C ASP A 202 -29.11 22.61 6.99
N HIS A 203 -27.89 22.59 7.54
CA HIS A 203 -26.97 23.71 7.44
C HIS A 203 -26.50 23.92 6.00
N ILE A 204 -26.17 22.83 5.29
CA ILE A 204 -25.80 22.89 3.87
C ILE A 204 -26.98 23.39 3.03
N GLN A 205 -28.20 22.92 3.32
CA GLN A 205 -29.42 23.38 2.64
C GLN A 205 -29.66 24.88 2.85
N ASN A 206 -29.48 25.40 4.06
CA ASN A 206 -29.60 26.83 4.34
C ASN A 206 -28.54 27.67 3.63
N ILE A 207 -27.31 27.16 3.48
CA ILE A 207 -26.26 27.81 2.69
C ILE A 207 -26.67 27.87 1.21
N ILE A 208 -27.25 26.80 0.66
CA ILE A 208 -27.73 26.77 -0.72
C ILE A 208 -28.83 27.83 -0.92
N TYR A 209 -29.84 27.89 -0.05
CA TYR A 209 -30.90 28.91 -0.16
C TYR A 209 -30.36 30.34 -0.11
N LYS A 210 -29.46 30.64 0.83
CA LYS A 210 -28.81 31.96 0.91
C LYS A 210 -28.07 32.33 -0.38
N ASN A 211 -27.47 31.37 -1.08
CA ASN A 211 -26.77 31.62 -2.34
C ASN A 211 -27.74 31.75 -3.52
N VAL A 212 -28.87 31.04 -3.51
CA VAL A 212 -29.96 31.25 -4.48
C VAL A 212 -30.54 32.66 -4.34
N ASP A 213 -30.77 33.12 -3.11
CA ASP A 213 -31.24 34.49 -2.83
C ASP A 213 -30.22 35.55 -3.30
N LYS A 214 -28.92 35.28 -3.13
CA LYS A 214 -27.86 36.15 -3.68
C LYS A 214 -27.94 36.24 -5.21
N ILE A 215 -28.17 35.14 -5.92
CA ILE A 215 -28.34 35.15 -7.38
C ILE A 215 -29.55 36.01 -7.78
N GLN A 216 -30.68 35.90 -7.06
CA GLN A 216 -31.85 36.73 -7.31
C GLN A 216 -31.56 38.23 -7.08
N ASN A 217 -30.86 38.56 -5.99
CA ASN A 217 -30.45 39.93 -5.70
C ASN A 217 -29.51 40.50 -6.78
N ILE A 218 -28.59 39.68 -7.32
CA ILE A 218 -27.68 40.09 -8.40
C ILE A 218 -28.46 40.33 -9.71
N ASN A 219 -29.43 39.48 -10.03
CA ASN A 219 -30.31 39.67 -11.19
C ASN A 219 -31.14 40.96 -11.11
N ASN A 220 -31.56 41.35 -9.91
CA ASN A 220 -32.34 42.56 -9.68
C ASN A 220 -31.49 43.84 -9.64
N THR A 221 -30.21 43.75 -9.27
CA THR A 221 -29.33 44.91 -9.08
C THR A 221 -28.44 45.24 -10.29
N ILE A 222 -28.09 44.25 -11.09
CA ILE A 222 -27.23 44.41 -12.28
C ILE A 222 -28.06 44.17 -13.54
N GLU A 223 -28.27 45.24 -14.31
CA GLU A 223 -28.87 45.16 -15.65
C GLU A 223 -27.82 44.73 -16.70
N ASP A 224 -28.28 44.18 -17.83
CA ASP A 224 -27.39 43.62 -18.84
C ASP A 224 -26.59 44.71 -19.59
N ASN A 225 -27.23 45.86 -19.85
CA ASN A 225 -26.63 47.06 -20.44
C ASN A 225 -27.27 48.30 -19.83
N ILE A 226 -26.46 49.29 -19.42
CA ILE A 226 -26.96 50.56 -18.86
C ILE A 226 -26.40 51.75 -19.63
N ASN A 227 -27.27 52.72 -19.93
CA ASN A 227 -26.88 53.99 -20.53
C ASN A 227 -26.52 54.99 -19.40
N LEU A 228 -25.26 55.39 -19.32
CA LEU A 228 -24.74 56.37 -18.36
C LEU A 228 -24.18 57.59 -19.11
N GLY A 229 -25.00 58.62 -19.24
CA GLY A 229 -24.63 59.86 -19.92
C GLY A 229 -24.27 59.63 -21.39
N VAL A 230 -22.98 59.70 -21.73
CA VAL A 230 -22.48 59.50 -23.10
C VAL A 230 -22.10 58.03 -23.38
N PHE A 231 -22.03 57.19 -22.33
CA PHE A 231 -21.52 55.82 -22.41
C PHE A 231 -22.63 54.76 -22.28
N LEU A 232 -22.53 53.70 -23.10
CA LEU A 232 -23.20 52.42 -22.89
C LEU A 232 -22.27 51.50 -22.10
N VAL A 233 -22.65 51.12 -20.89
CA VAL A 233 -21.88 50.17 -20.08
C VAL A 233 -22.46 48.77 -20.27
N LYS A 234 -21.66 47.86 -20.86
CA LYS A 234 -22.03 46.45 -21.03
C LYS A 234 -21.61 45.64 -19.80
N CYS A 235 -22.58 44.99 -19.15
CA CYS A 235 -22.37 44.25 -17.89
C CYS A 235 -22.76 42.78 -17.97
N LYS A 236 -23.36 42.35 -19.09
CA LYS A 236 -23.88 40.99 -19.29
C LYS A 236 -22.86 39.89 -18.98
N ASP A 237 -21.61 40.04 -19.44
CA ASP A 237 -20.59 39.01 -19.29
C ASP A 237 -20.14 38.84 -17.83
N ILE A 238 -20.03 39.94 -17.08
CA ILE A 238 -19.71 39.90 -15.64
C ILE A 238 -20.87 39.37 -14.82
N LYS A 239 -22.11 39.76 -15.16
CA LYS A 239 -23.30 39.23 -14.52
C LYS A 239 -23.37 37.71 -14.69
N LEU A 240 -23.15 37.20 -15.90
CA LEU A 240 -23.10 35.75 -16.17
C LEU A 240 -21.94 35.07 -15.45
N PHE A 241 -20.76 35.70 -15.40
CA PHE A 241 -19.60 35.18 -14.66
C PHE A 241 -19.90 35.02 -13.17
N ILE A 242 -20.40 36.07 -12.52
CA ILE A 242 -20.76 36.07 -11.09
C ILE A 242 -21.80 34.98 -10.79
N ILE A 243 -22.85 34.88 -11.62
CA ILE A 243 -23.91 33.89 -11.46
C ILE A 243 -23.35 32.46 -11.64
N ASN A 244 -22.46 32.26 -12.62
CA ASN A 244 -21.85 30.96 -12.86
C ASN A 244 -20.97 30.49 -11.70
N GLU A 245 -20.17 31.37 -11.09
CA GLU A 245 -19.36 31.00 -9.93
C GLU A 245 -20.22 30.59 -8.72
N ILE A 246 -21.29 31.35 -8.43
CA ILE A 246 -22.23 30.98 -7.36
C ILE A 246 -22.95 29.66 -7.69
N ASN A 247 -23.36 29.45 -8.95
CA ASN A 247 -23.96 28.19 -9.40
C ASN A 247 -23.00 27.01 -9.30
N ASN A 248 -21.71 27.20 -9.60
CA ASN A 248 -20.69 26.18 -9.44
C ASN A 248 -20.53 25.79 -7.97
N TYR A 249 -20.55 26.78 -7.07
CA TYR A 249 -20.55 26.52 -5.63
C TYR A 249 -21.80 25.76 -5.16
N ILE A 250 -23.00 26.17 -5.60
CA ILE A 250 -24.25 25.46 -5.28
C ILE A 250 -24.19 24.01 -5.77
N LYS A 251 -23.76 23.79 -7.02
CA LYS A 251 -23.59 22.43 -7.58
C LYS A 251 -22.62 21.60 -6.75
N ALA A 252 -21.51 22.18 -6.31
CA ALA A 252 -20.54 21.47 -5.48
C ALA A 252 -21.13 21.11 -4.10
N LEU A 253 -21.88 22.02 -3.46
CA LEU A 253 -22.61 21.72 -2.21
C LEU A 253 -23.65 20.61 -2.40
N THR A 254 -24.41 20.65 -3.50
CA THR A 254 -25.36 19.58 -3.84
C THR A 254 -24.63 18.24 -4.04
N ASN A 255 -23.47 18.24 -4.71
CA ASN A 255 -22.68 17.03 -4.91
C ASN A 255 -22.19 16.41 -3.60
N ILE A 256 -21.85 17.21 -2.58
CA ILE A 256 -21.49 16.70 -1.24
C ILE A 256 -22.67 15.93 -0.63
N ILE A 257 -23.89 16.47 -0.70
CA ILE A 257 -25.09 15.79 -0.19
C ILE A 257 -25.35 14.50 -0.98
N VAL A 258 -25.20 14.52 -2.31
CA VAL A 258 -25.33 13.34 -3.17
C VAL A 258 -24.29 12.28 -2.82
N GLN A 259 -23.04 12.67 -2.55
CA GLN A 259 -21.99 11.75 -2.16
C GLN A 259 -22.28 11.10 -0.82
N ARG A 260 -22.65 11.88 0.21
CA ARG A 260 -23.06 11.35 1.52
C ARG A 260 -24.24 10.38 1.40
N TYR A 261 -25.23 10.72 0.57
CA TYR A 261 -26.34 9.83 0.26
C TYR A 261 -25.86 8.51 -0.36
N LYS A 262 -25.01 8.56 -1.40
CA LYS A 262 -24.48 7.37 -2.08
C LYS A 262 -23.62 6.48 -1.17
N GLU A 263 -22.79 7.07 -0.32
CA GLU A 263 -21.94 6.32 0.63
C GLU A 263 -22.80 5.56 1.66
N LYS A 264 -23.73 6.25 2.33
CA LYS A 264 -24.66 5.59 3.27
C LYS A 264 -25.56 4.57 2.58
N TYR A 265 -26.01 4.90 1.38
CA TYR A 265 -26.82 4.00 0.56
C TYR A 265 -26.06 2.70 0.22
N THR A 266 -24.83 2.82 -0.28
CA THR A 266 -24.01 1.65 -0.67
C THR A 266 -23.57 0.81 0.53
N SER A 267 -23.23 1.42 1.67
CA SER A 267 -22.88 0.66 2.88
C SER A 267 -24.06 -0.18 3.38
N ASN A 268 -25.27 0.40 3.42
CA ASN A 268 -26.48 -0.28 3.83
C ASN A 268 -26.86 -1.40 2.84
N LEU A 269 -26.68 -1.16 1.53
CA LEU A 269 -26.85 -2.20 0.50
C LEU A 269 -25.92 -3.39 0.71
N MET A 270 -24.63 -3.14 0.93
CA MET A 270 -23.62 -4.19 1.14
C MET A 270 -23.92 -5.00 2.39
N PHE A 271 -24.22 -4.32 3.51
CA PHE A 271 -24.62 -4.98 4.75
C PHE A 271 -25.83 -5.89 4.52
N TYR A 272 -26.88 -5.37 3.91
CA TYR A 272 -28.09 -6.14 3.64
C TYR A 272 -27.86 -7.37 2.75
N ASN A 273 -27.08 -7.22 1.69
CA ASN A 273 -26.75 -8.33 0.80
C ASN A 273 -25.94 -9.40 1.54
N SER A 274 -24.98 -9.00 2.39
CA SER A 274 -24.21 -9.93 3.22
C SER A 274 -25.11 -10.73 4.18
N VAL A 275 -26.12 -10.08 4.77
CA VAL A 275 -27.11 -10.73 5.65
C VAL A 275 -27.92 -11.76 4.88
N ILE A 276 -28.45 -11.40 3.70
CA ILE A 276 -29.22 -12.34 2.88
C ILE A 276 -28.39 -13.55 2.48
N VAL A 277 -27.16 -13.36 2.03
CA VAL A 277 -26.28 -14.46 1.59
C VAL A 277 -26.05 -15.43 2.75
N ARG A 278 -25.79 -14.91 3.94
CA ARG A 278 -25.57 -15.73 5.13
C ARG A 278 -26.84 -16.44 5.61
N LEU A 279 -28.00 -15.79 5.56
CA LEU A 279 -29.29 -16.41 5.90
C LEU A 279 -29.72 -17.48 4.89
N LYS A 280 -29.43 -17.29 3.59
CA LYS A 280 -29.78 -18.24 2.52
C LYS A 280 -28.78 -19.40 2.37
N LYS A 281 -27.60 -19.33 3.01
CA LYS A 281 -26.64 -20.43 3.00
C LYS A 281 -27.29 -21.69 3.56
N LYS A 282 -27.22 -22.78 2.78
CA LYS A 282 -27.68 -24.11 3.20
C LYS A 282 -26.77 -24.60 4.32
N THR A 283 -27.38 -25.00 5.43
CA THR A 283 -26.72 -25.61 6.59
C THR A 283 -26.90 -27.11 6.48
N THR A 284 -25.79 -27.85 6.59
CA THR A 284 -25.77 -29.32 6.53
C THR A 284 -25.41 -29.94 7.87
N LYS A 285 -24.61 -29.24 8.69
CA LYS A 285 -24.20 -29.71 10.02
C LYS A 285 -25.00 -29.02 11.12
N ILE A 286 -25.21 -29.73 12.22
CA ILE A 286 -25.88 -29.22 13.43
C ILE A 286 -25.17 -27.95 13.97
N GLN A 287 -23.84 -27.90 13.91
CA GLN A 287 -23.06 -26.72 14.30
C GLN A 287 -23.43 -25.47 13.48
N GLU A 288 -23.54 -25.61 12.16
CA GLU A 288 -23.88 -24.49 11.29
C GLU A 288 -25.29 -23.96 11.56
N ILE A 289 -26.19 -24.82 12.05
CA ILE A 289 -27.55 -24.43 12.45
C ILE A 289 -27.51 -23.59 13.74
N TYR A 290 -26.73 -24.00 14.74
CA TYR A 290 -26.59 -23.23 15.99
C TYR A 290 -25.88 -21.89 15.80
N GLU A 291 -24.79 -21.87 15.02
CA GLU A 291 -24.11 -20.62 14.63
C GLU A 291 -25.06 -19.67 13.89
N LYS A 292 -25.98 -20.22 13.08
CA LYS A 292 -27.00 -19.44 12.36
C LYS A 292 -28.08 -18.90 13.30
N GLU A 293 -28.49 -19.66 14.32
CA GLU A 293 -29.42 -19.15 15.36
C GLU A 293 -28.79 -18.06 16.23
N GLU A 294 -27.53 -18.24 16.63
CA GLU A 294 -26.79 -17.23 17.39
C GLU A 294 -26.62 -15.95 16.58
N TYR A 295 -26.25 -16.08 15.30
CA TYR A 295 -26.19 -14.96 14.37
C TYR A 295 -27.54 -14.24 14.22
N ILE A 296 -28.67 -14.97 14.17
CA ILE A 296 -30.00 -14.35 14.12
C ILE A 296 -30.32 -13.58 15.42
N LYS A 297 -29.85 -14.06 16.58
CA LYS A 297 -30.01 -13.35 17.86
C LYS A 297 -29.19 -12.07 17.90
N ASP A 298 -27.92 -12.13 17.52
CA ASP A 298 -27.02 -10.98 17.49
C ASP A 298 -27.42 -9.96 16.43
N MET A 299 -27.98 -10.41 15.31
CA MET A 299 -28.44 -9.53 14.25
C MET A 299 -29.52 -8.55 14.70
N LYS A 300 -30.33 -8.88 15.73
CA LYS A 300 -31.34 -7.95 16.25
C LYS A 300 -30.73 -6.61 16.64
N LYS A 301 -29.54 -6.60 17.26
CA LYS A 301 -28.82 -5.38 17.62
C LYS A 301 -28.30 -4.63 16.39
N SER A 302 -27.83 -5.37 15.38
CA SER A 302 -27.33 -4.75 14.12
C SER A 302 -28.46 -4.15 13.27
N LEU A 303 -29.68 -4.68 13.36
CA LEU A 303 -30.85 -4.14 12.67
C LEU A 303 -31.26 -2.77 13.23
N ASP A 304 -31.03 -2.52 14.52
CA ASP A 304 -31.29 -1.21 15.13
C ASP A 304 -30.40 -0.13 14.51
N PHE A 305 -29.11 -0.41 14.30
CA PHE A 305 -28.19 0.50 13.59
C PHE A 305 -28.63 0.75 12.14
N VAL A 306 -29.02 -0.30 11.42
CA VAL A 306 -29.54 -0.18 10.05
C VAL A 306 -30.82 0.66 9.99
N SER A 307 -31.68 0.57 11.01
CA SER A 307 -32.90 1.39 11.10
C SER A 307 -32.58 2.88 11.26
N GLN A 308 -31.50 3.20 11.97
CA GLN A 308 -31.03 4.57 12.17
C GLN A 308 -30.42 5.11 10.87
N ASP A 309 -29.61 4.32 10.18
CA ASP A 309 -29.06 4.68 8.86
C ASP A 309 -30.18 4.94 7.84
N ILE A 310 -31.26 4.14 7.86
CA ILE A 310 -32.42 4.35 6.98
C ILE A 310 -33.11 5.69 7.26
N LYS A 311 -33.21 6.12 8.53
CA LYS A 311 -33.76 7.44 8.89
C LYS A 311 -32.88 8.56 8.33
N GLU A 312 -31.57 8.42 8.41
CA GLU A 312 -30.63 9.41 7.88
C GLU A 312 -30.64 9.45 6.34
N ILE A 313 -30.76 8.30 5.68
CA ILE A 313 -30.94 8.21 4.22
C ILE A 313 -32.25 8.92 3.80
N ASN A 314 -33.33 8.78 4.57
CA ASN A 314 -34.60 9.47 4.32
C ASN A 314 -34.46 11.00 4.45
N ILE A 315 -33.74 11.47 5.47
CA ILE A 315 -33.42 12.91 5.63
C ILE A 315 -32.65 13.42 4.40
N LEU A 316 -31.58 12.74 4.01
CA LEU A 316 -30.75 13.10 2.84
C LEU A 316 -31.56 13.11 1.54
N PHE A 317 -32.40 12.11 1.34
CA PHE A 317 -33.26 12.00 0.16
C PHE A 317 -34.29 13.13 0.08
N ASN A 318 -34.94 13.46 1.20
CA ASN A 318 -35.90 14.56 1.27
C ASN A 318 -35.23 15.92 1.04
N CYS A 319 -34.01 16.12 1.56
CA CYS A 319 -33.23 17.34 1.28
C CYS A 319 -32.91 17.47 -0.21
N LEU A 320 -32.47 16.40 -0.87
CA LEU A 320 -32.20 16.42 -2.31
C LEU A 320 -33.47 16.64 -3.17
N ASN A 321 -34.61 16.06 -2.77
CA ASN A 321 -35.90 16.34 -3.41
C ASN A 321 -36.30 17.81 -3.26
N LYS A 322 -36.13 18.41 -2.07
CA LYS A 322 -36.38 19.84 -1.83
C LYS A 322 -35.46 20.77 -2.64
N LEU A 323 -34.27 20.30 -3.00
CA LEU A 323 -33.31 20.99 -3.85
C LEU A 323 -33.57 20.77 -5.35
N ASN A 324 -34.68 20.10 -5.73
CA ASN A 324 -35.04 19.74 -7.10
C ASN A 324 -33.94 18.95 -7.85
N TYR A 325 -33.18 18.12 -7.13
CA TYR A 325 -32.20 17.25 -7.75
C TYR A 325 -32.88 16.19 -8.63
N LYS A 326 -32.42 16.03 -9.87
CA LYS A 326 -32.95 15.03 -10.80
C LYS A 326 -32.37 13.66 -10.49
N PHE A 327 -33.10 12.85 -9.73
CA PHE A 327 -32.77 11.44 -9.56
C PHE A 327 -33.10 10.64 -10.82
N SER A 328 -32.33 9.58 -11.06
CA SER A 328 -32.68 8.55 -12.05
C SER A 328 -33.95 7.80 -11.60
N SER A 329 -34.71 7.25 -12.56
CA SER A 329 -35.78 6.29 -12.25
C SER A 329 -35.28 5.11 -11.43
N ASP A 330 -34.03 4.68 -11.68
CA ASP A 330 -33.40 3.60 -10.94
C ASP A 330 -33.10 3.98 -9.50
N ASP A 331 -32.71 5.22 -9.22
CA ASP A 331 -32.39 5.70 -7.86
C ASP A 331 -33.65 5.75 -6.99
N TYR A 332 -34.79 6.21 -7.53
CA TYR A 332 -36.07 6.20 -6.84
C TYR A 332 -36.54 4.77 -6.49
N LEU A 333 -36.52 3.86 -7.47
CA LEU A 333 -36.88 2.46 -7.24
C LEU A 333 -35.96 1.81 -6.20
N SER A 334 -34.68 2.16 -6.25
CA SER A 334 -33.64 1.67 -5.36
C SER A 334 -33.76 2.20 -3.94
N TYR A 335 -34.25 3.43 -3.74
CA TYR A 335 -34.61 3.99 -2.44
C TYR A 335 -35.77 3.25 -1.79
N TRP A 336 -36.88 3.07 -2.51
CA TRP A 336 -38.05 2.33 -2.00
C TRP A 336 -37.71 0.86 -1.72
N LYS A 337 -36.82 0.27 -2.53
CA LYS A 337 -36.28 -1.06 -2.24
C LYS A 337 -35.58 -1.08 -0.88
N ILE A 338 -34.77 -0.09 -0.50
CA ILE A 338 -34.09 -0.05 0.81
C ILE A 338 -35.07 0.14 1.97
N ILE A 339 -36.08 1.00 1.83
CA ILE A 339 -37.07 1.16 2.89
C ILE A 339 -37.81 -0.15 3.17
N ASN A 340 -38.09 -0.94 2.14
CA ASN A 340 -38.79 -2.22 2.24
C ASN A 340 -37.85 -3.42 2.51
N ARG A 341 -36.57 -3.20 2.86
CA ARG A 341 -35.60 -4.27 3.15
C ARG A 341 -35.72 -4.85 4.56
N PRO A 342 -35.87 -4.06 5.64
CA PRO A 342 -36.04 -4.60 6.98
C PRO A 342 -37.21 -5.61 7.06
N SER A 343 -38.35 -5.27 6.47
CA SER A 343 -39.52 -6.17 6.39
C SER A 343 -39.23 -7.47 5.63
N LYS A 344 -38.39 -7.43 4.58
CA LYS A 344 -37.95 -8.61 3.84
C LYS A 344 -37.00 -9.48 4.67
N ILE A 345 -36.08 -8.89 5.44
CA ILE A 345 -35.25 -9.66 6.38
C ILE A 345 -36.15 -10.34 7.41
N GLU A 346 -37.13 -9.66 7.99
CA GLU A 346 -38.04 -10.28 8.95
C GLU A 346 -38.78 -11.49 8.37
N LYS A 347 -39.26 -11.39 7.12
CA LYS A 347 -39.87 -12.53 6.41
C LYS A 347 -38.88 -13.68 6.22
N ILE A 348 -37.67 -13.38 5.73
CA ILE A 348 -36.62 -14.40 5.52
C ILE A 348 -36.23 -15.04 6.85
N VAL A 349 -36.11 -14.28 7.93
CA VAL A 349 -35.78 -14.78 9.27
C VAL A 349 -36.87 -15.71 9.79
N LYS A 350 -38.16 -15.39 9.56
CA LYS A 350 -39.27 -16.28 9.90
C LYS A 350 -39.17 -17.61 9.14
N GLU A 351 -39.01 -17.56 7.82
CA GLU A 351 -38.83 -18.74 6.97
C GLU A 351 -37.61 -19.58 7.38
N VAL A 352 -36.48 -18.91 7.67
CA VAL A 352 -35.24 -19.57 8.12
C VAL A 352 -35.44 -20.22 9.48
N ASN A 353 -36.13 -19.59 10.43
CA ASN A 353 -36.41 -20.18 11.74
C ASN A 353 -37.32 -21.41 11.63
N GLU A 354 -38.32 -21.38 10.74
CA GLU A 354 -39.16 -22.55 10.46
C GLU A 354 -38.34 -23.69 9.83
N ASN A 355 -37.45 -23.37 8.89
CA ASN A 355 -36.56 -24.34 8.26
C ASN A 355 -35.55 -24.92 9.28
N ILE A 356 -35.01 -24.10 10.19
CA ILE A 356 -34.12 -24.55 11.26
C ILE A 356 -34.85 -25.56 12.16
N LYS A 357 -36.11 -25.30 12.54
CA LYS A 357 -36.90 -26.25 13.34
C LYS A 357 -37.08 -27.58 12.61
N LYS A 358 -37.44 -27.54 11.32
CA LYS A 358 -37.58 -28.76 10.49
C LYS A 358 -36.25 -29.52 10.37
N GLN A 359 -35.15 -28.83 10.11
CA GLN A 359 -33.82 -29.43 10.02
C GLN A 359 -33.37 -30.05 11.35
N LYS A 360 -33.64 -29.39 12.48
CA LYS A 360 -33.34 -29.94 13.81
C LYS A 360 -34.06 -31.27 14.04
N ASN A 361 -35.33 -31.38 13.65
CA ASN A 361 -36.07 -32.64 13.78
C ASN A 361 -35.46 -33.76 12.94
N VAL A 362 -35.13 -33.49 11.66
CA VAL A 362 -34.47 -34.47 10.79
C VAL A 362 -33.12 -34.90 11.36
N LEU A 363 -32.32 -33.96 11.84
CA LEU A 363 -31.00 -34.25 12.43
C LEU A 363 -31.10 -35.00 13.76
N LEU A 364 -32.19 -34.83 14.52
CA LEU A 364 -32.48 -35.63 15.71
C LEU A 364 -32.82 -37.07 15.32
N GLU A 365 -33.64 -37.29 14.29
CA GLU A 365 -33.93 -38.64 13.78
C GLU A 365 -32.67 -39.33 13.23
N GLU A 366 -31.82 -38.58 12.52
CA GLU A 366 -30.51 -39.08 12.07
C GLU A 366 -29.60 -39.45 13.24
N LEU A 367 -29.56 -38.63 14.30
CA LEU A 367 -28.77 -38.90 15.50
C LEU A 367 -29.22 -40.18 16.21
N ILE A 368 -30.53 -40.40 16.37
CA ILE A 368 -31.08 -41.62 16.96
C ILE A 368 -30.72 -42.85 16.11
N ASN A 369 -30.81 -42.72 14.78
CA ASN A 369 -30.40 -43.80 13.87
C ASN A 369 -28.89 -44.07 13.94
N ASP A 370 -28.05 -43.04 14.00
CA ASP A 370 -26.60 -43.15 14.14
C ASP A 370 -26.23 -43.82 15.47
N GLU A 371 -26.88 -43.45 16.58
CA GLU A 371 -26.71 -44.09 17.88
C GLU A 371 -27.07 -45.58 17.84
N SER A 372 -28.19 -45.95 17.19
CA SER A 372 -28.58 -47.36 17.08
C SER A 372 -27.55 -48.20 16.30
N LYS A 373 -27.01 -47.66 15.20
CA LYS A 373 -25.93 -48.30 14.42
C LYS A 373 -24.60 -48.32 15.17
N PHE A 374 -24.35 -47.29 15.99
CA PHE A 374 -23.17 -47.22 16.82
C PHE A 374 -23.20 -48.30 17.90
N GLN A 375 -24.35 -48.50 18.54
CA GLN A 375 -24.55 -49.58 19.52
C GLN A 375 -24.34 -50.97 18.90
N SER A 376 -24.85 -51.23 17.68
CA SER A 376 -24.58 -52.51 17.00
C SER A 376 -23.09 -52.67 16.70
N SER A 377 -22.42 -51.61 16.25
CA SER A 377 -20.97 -51.63 15.99
C SER A 377 -20.13 -51.89 17.25
N ILE A 378 -20.58 -51.44 18.43
CA ILE A 378 -19.95 -51.77 19.72
C ILE A 378 -20.11 -53.27 20.03
N VAL A 379 -21.26 -53.88 19.72
CA VAL A 379 -21.49 -55.31 19.89
C VAL A 379 -20.54 -56.12 18.99
N ASP A 380 -20.47 -55.77 17.70
CA ASP A 380 -19.55 -56.41 16.75
C ASP A 380 -18.09 -56.29 17.22
N MET A 381 -17.71 -55.12 17.77
CA MET A 381 -16.38 -54.89 18.31
C MET A 381 -16.09 -55.79 19.53
N LYS A 382 -17.08 -56.02 20.42
CA LYS A 382 -16.93 -56.96 21.53
C LYS A 382 -16.75 -58.41 21.05
N GLU A 383 -17.50 -58.82 20.03
CA GLU A 383 -17.35 -60.15 19.42
C GLU A 383 -15.97 -60.32 18.77
N ASN A 384 -15.49 -59.30 18.05
CA ASN A 384 -14.13 -59.29 17.49
C ASN A 384 -13.08 -59.42 18.59
N VAL A 385 -13.19 -58.70 19.71
CA VAL A 385 -12.28 -58.87 20.85
C VAL A 385 -12.39 -60.28 21.45
N GLN A 386 -13.59 -60.85 21.55
CA GLN A 386 -13.78 -62.21 22.05
C GLN A 386 -13.12 -63.26 21.13
N SER A 387 -13.16 -63.07 19.81
CA SER A 387 -12.42 -63.92 18.86
C SER A 387 -10.90 -63.82 19.05
N ILE A 388 -10.38 -62.62 19.39
CA ILE A 388 -8.95 -62.44 19.71
C ILE A 388 -8.56 -63.21 20.97
N LYS A 389 -9.47 -63.32 21.95
CA LYS A 389 -9.26 -64.10 23.18
C LYS A 389 -9.12 -65.60 22.87
N SER A 390 -9.86 -66.14 21.91
CA SER A 390 -9.84 -67.57 21.55
C SER A 390 -8.67 -67.99 20.67
N PHE A 391 -8.00 -67.07 19.96
CA PHE A 391 -6.82 -67.43 19.15
C PHE A 391 -5.69 -68.01 19.99
N ASN A 392 -5.26 -69.23 19.65
CA ASN A 392 -4.12 -69.92 20.27
C ASN A 392 -3.12 -70.46 19.24
N ASP A 393 -3.32 -70.20 17.94
CA ASP A 393 -2.52 -70.77 16.87
C ASP A 393 -1.14 -70.13 16.74
N GLU A 394 -0.10 -70.93 17.01
CA GLU A 394 1.31 -70.51 16.94
C GLU A 394 1.77 -70.16 15.53
N ASN A 395 1.27 -70.87 14.52
CA ASN A 395 1.74 -70.74 13.13
C ASN A 395 1.13 -69.53 12.41
N ASN A 396 -0.02 -69.03 12.88
CA ASN A 396 -0.77 -67.93 12.26
C ASN A 396 -0.56 -66.57 12.94
N TYR A 397 0.50 -66.41 13.74
CA TYR A 397 0.79 -65.17 14.47
C TYR A 397 0.86 -63.90 13.59
N LEU A 398 1.23 -64.03 12.31
CA LEU A 398 1.28 -62.90 11.37
C LEU A 398 -0.12 -62.42 10.94
N SER A 399 -1.04 -63.34 10.65
CA SER A 399 -2.42 -63.00 10.31
C SER A 399 -3.18 -62.51 11.53
N ILE A 400 -2.95 -63.11 12.71
CA ILE A 400 -3.51 -62.65 13.98
C ILE A 400 -3.08 -61.21 14.29
N ASN A 401 -1.79 -60.89 14.16
CA ASN A 401 -1.31 -59.51 14.36
C ASN A 401 -1.93 -58.51 13.38
N LYS A 402 -2.10 -58.89 12.10
CA LYS A 402 -2.78 -58.04 11.11
C LYS A 402 -4.25 -57.81 11.48
N PHE A 403 -4.95 -58.87 11.91
CA PHE A 403 -6.34 -58.77 12.34
C PHE A 403 -6.49 -57.89 13.58
N ILE A 404 -5.62 -58.03 14.58
CA ILE A 404 -5.64 -57.16 15.77
C ILE A 404 -5.42 -55.69 15.39
N LEU A 405 -4.53 -55.41 14.43
CA LEU A 405 -4.31 -54.06 13.90
C LEU A 405 -5.55 -53.51 13.18
N THR A 406 -6.23 -54.31 12.35
CA THR A 406 -7.46 -53.86 11.69
C THR A 406 -8.55 -53.53 12.72
N VAL A 407 -8.67 -54.36 13.75
CA VAL A 407 -9.64 -54.18 14.83
C VAL A 407 -9.27 -52.97 15.72
N GLN A 408 -7.97 -52.67 15.95
CA GLN A 408 -7.53 -51.42 16.59
C GLN A 408 -7.92 -50.18 15.78
N ASN A 409 -7.74 -50.22 14.46
CA ASN A 409 -8.09 -49.11 13.58
C ASN A 409 -9.61 -48.87 13.58
N GLN A 410 -10.42 -49.93 13.54
CA GLN A 410 -11.87 -49.84 13.67
C GLN A 410 -12.28 -49.23 15.01
N LEU A 411 -11.69 -49.67 16.13
CA LEU A 411 -11.96 -49.08 17.45
C LEU A 411 -11.54 -47.60 17.54
N ALA A 412 -10.45 -47.21 16.88
CA ALA A 412 -10.05 -45.81 16.83
C ALA A 412 -11.05 -44.93 16.05
N LEU A 413 -11.69 -45.48 15.01
CA LEU A 413 -12.80 -44.83 14.30
C LEU A 413 -14.03 -44.72 15.21
N LEU A 414 -14.41 -45.79 15.89
CA LEU A 414 -15.54 -45.79 16.82
C LEU A 414 -15.35 -44.79 17.98
N ILE A 415 -14.13 -44.63 18.52
CA ILE A 415 -13.84 -43.62 19.54
C ILE A 415 -13.96 -42.19 18.99
N LYS A 416 -13.69 -41.97 17.71
CA LYS A 416 -13.92 -40.65 17.08
C LYS A 416 -15.41 -40.42 16.89
N GLU A 417 -16.13 -41.39 16.37
CA GLU A 417 -17.58 -41.34 16.21
C GLU A 417 -18.29 -41.13 17.55
N SER A 418 -17.87 -41.78 18.64
CA SER A 418 -18.44 -41.57 19.98
C SER A 418 -18.29 -40.11 20.44
N LYS A 419 -17.15 -39.46 20.15
CA LYS A 419 -16.93 -38.05 20.48
C LYS A 419 -17.80 -37.13 19.63
N GLU A 420 -18.03 -37.48 18.36
CA GLU A 420 -18.95 -36.75 17.50
C GLU A 420 -20.39 -36.87 17.99
N ILE A 421 -20.85 -38.07 18.37
CA ILE A 421 -22.17 -38.30 18.95
C ILE A 421 -22.32 -37.48 20.24
N ASN A 422 -21.40 -37.60 21.20
CA ASN A 422 -21.45 -36.82 22.47
C ASN A 422 -21.47 -35.30 22.23
N TYR A 423 -20.76 -34.84 21.20
CA TYR A 423 -20.78 -33.43 20.81
C TYR A 423 -22.15 -33.03 20.23
N ARG A 424 -22.75 -33.86 19.38
CA ARG A 424 -24.09 -33.62 18.82
C ARG A 424 -25.17 -33.68 19.90
N GLU A 425 -25.13 -34.63 20.83
CA GLU A 425 -26.02 -34.72 22.00
C GLU A 425 -25.94 -33.44 22.84
N LYS A 426 -24.72 -32.96 23.11
CA LYS A 426 -24.49 -31.70 23.82
C LYS A 426 -25.09 -30.50 23.09
N LEU A 427 -24.99 -30.45 21.75
CA LEU A 427 -25.62 -29.39 20.96
C LEU A 427 -27.15 -29.45 21.05
N PHE A 428 -27.75 -30.64 21.15
CA PHE A 428 -29.19 -30.79 21.35
C PHE A 428 -29.65 -30.67 22.81
N ASN A 429 -28.73 -30.44 23.76
CA ASN A 429 -28.98 -30.48 25.20
C ASN A 429 -29.61 -31.80 25.68
N ILE A 430 -29.22 -32.92 25.05
CA ILE A 430 -29.57 -34.27 25.48
C ILE A 430 -28.53 -34.74 26.51
N GLU A 431 -28.89 -35.66 27.39
CA GLU A 431 -27.94 -36.30 28.31
C GLU A 431 -26.85 -37.03 27.51
N ILE A 432 -25.58 -36.81 27.89
CA ILE A 432 -24.45 -37.37 27.15
C ILE A 432 -24.35 -38.86 27.41
N SER A 433 -24.33 -39.66 26.34
CA SER A 433 -24.18 -41.11 26.42
C SER A 433 -22.82 -41.52 27.01
N ASP A 434 -22.82 -42.44 27.98
CA ASP A 434 -21.59 -42.97 28.56
C ASP A 434 -21.03 -44.13 27.72
N PHE A 435 -19.96 -43.84 26.98
CA PHE A 435 -19.22 -44.83 26.19
C PHE A 435 -17.95 -45.36 26.90
N SER A 436 -17.90 -45.35 28.24
CA SER A 436 -16.78 -45.88 29.05
C SER A 436 -16.40 -47.33 28.72
N ILE A 437 -17.33 -48.11 28.15
CA ILE A 437 -17.09 -49.47 27.64
C ILE A 437 -15.99 -49.51 26.56
N LEU A 438 -15.91 -48.50 25.68
CA LEU A 438 -14.89 -48.45 24.61
C LEU A 438 -13.47 -48.35 25.18
N LEU A 439 -13.29 -47.61 26.28
CA LEU A 439 -11.99 -47.52 26.97
C LEU A 439 -11.58 -48.86 27.58
N LYS A 440 -12.55 -49.61 28.14
CA LYS A 440 -12.30 -50.98 28.65
C LYS A 440 -11.87 -51.91 27.50
N ILE A 441 -12.60 -51.88 26.38
CA ILE A 441 -12.25 -52.67 25.18
C ILE A 441 -10.87 -52.28 24.64
N GLN A 442 -10.55 -50.98 24.59
CA GLN A 442 -9.26 -50.49 24.14
C GLN A 442 -8.11 -51.01 25.02
N ASN A 443 -8.28 -50.97 26.34
CA ASN A 443 -7.30 -51.47 27.28
C ASN A 443 -7.11 -52.99 27.13
N GLU A 444 -8.20 -53.76 27.04
CA GLU A 444 -8.14 -55.20 26.80
C GLU A 444 -7.44 -55.53 25.49
N LEU A 445 -7.81 -54.87 24.40
CA LEU A 445 -7.24 -55.12 23.09
C LEU A 445 -5.75 -54.75 23.05
N ASN A 446 -5.35 -53.65 23.67
CA ASN A 446 -3.93 -53.28 23.79
C ASN A 446 -3.10 -54.36 24.48
N LEU A 447 -3.63 -55.02 25.51
CA LEU A 447 -2.97 -56.15 26.15
C LEU A 447 -2.74 -57.29 25.13
N TYR A 448 -3.77 -57.75 24.43
CA TYR A 448 -3.62 -58.81 23.41
C TYR A 448 -2.73 -58.41 22.24
N TYR A 449 -2.78 -57.15 21.79
CA TYR A 449 -1.88 -56.62 20.77
C TYR A 449 -0.43 -56.68 21.23
N THR A 450 -0.14 -56.21 22.44
CA THR A 450 1.22 -56.30 22.99
C THR A 450 1.68 -57.75 23.09
N PHE A 451 0.81 -58.68 23.51
CA PHE A 451 1.15 -60.10 23.56
C PHE A 451 1.61 -60.65 22.20
N TRP A 452 0.78 -60.49 21.15
CA TRP A 452 1.07 -61.05 19.82
C TRP A 452 2.19 -60.33 19.07
N LEU A 453 2.38 -59.03 19.32
CA LEU A 453 3.55 -58.30 18.86
C LEU A 453 4.82 -58.86 19.47
N ILE A 454 4.83 -59.11 20.78
CA ILE A 454 5.99 -59.66 21.46
C ILE A 454 6.28 -61.07 20.97
N TYR A 455 5.25 -61.90 20.76
CA TYR A 455 5.40 -63.20 20.14
C TYR A 455 6.07 -63.12 18.76
N LYS A 456 5.62 -62.19 17.90
CA LYS A 456 6.26 -61.91 16.60
C LYS A 456 7.71 -61.46 16.76
N SER A 457 8.01 -60.59 17.73
CA SER A 457 9.37 -60.11 17.97
C SER A 457 10.30 -61.22 18.48
N ILE A 458 9.80 -62.14 19.31
CA ILE A 458 10.53 -63.33 19.77
C ILE A 458 10.84 -64.25 18.58
N LYS A 459 9.87 -64.51 17.70
CA LYS A 459 10.10 -65.30 16.46
C LYS A 459 11.12 -64.61 15.55
N SER A 460 11.00 -63.31 15.34
CA SER A 460 11.98 -62.54 14.54
C SER A 460 13.37 -62.53 15.17
N MET A 461 13.47 -62.52 16.50
CA MET A 461 14.74 -62.66 17.21
C MET A 461 15.32 -64.06 16.98
N ASP A 462 14.51 -65.12 17.10
CA ASP A 462 14.91 -66.51 16.85
C ASP A 462 15.47 -66.69 15.43
N GLU A 463 14.78 -66.15 14.42
CA GLU A 463 15.26 -66.13 13.03
C GLU A 463 16.62 -65.41 12.85
N ARG A 464 16.96 -64.44 13.71
CA ARG A 464 18.27 -63.76 13.63
C ARG A 464 19.40 -64.67 14.09
N PHE A 465 19.14 -65.64 14.97
CA PHE A 465 20.15 -66.60 15.41
C PHE A 465 20.51 -67.60 14.28
N GLU A 466 19.62 -67.78 13.31
CA GLU A 466 19.84 -68.58 12.10
C GLU A 466 20.53 -67.78 10.96
N LYS A 467 20.58 -66.46 11.05
CA LYS A 467 21.24 -65.61 10.05
C LYS A 467 22.74 -65.53 10.29
N LYS A 468 23.49 -65.25 9.21
CA LYS A 468 24.93 -64.98 9.26
C LYS A 468 25.21 -63.81 10.20
N ILE A 469 26.14 -63.97 11.12
CA ILE A 469 26.41 -62.98 12.18
C ILE A 469 26.78 -61.63 11.58
N ASN A 470 27.59 -61.60 10.52
CA ASN A 470 28.01 -60.37 9.84
C ASN A 470 26.85 -59.55 9.26
N SER A 471 25.73 -60.18 8.88
CA SER A 471 24.56 -59.50 8.30
C SER A 471 23.69 -58.79 9.34
N LEU A 472 23.91 -59.06 10.62
CA LEU A 472 23.09 -58.56 11.71
C LEU A 472 23.49 -57.15 12.14
N ASN A 473 22.52 -56.40 12.68
CA ASN A 473 22.73 -55.08 13.27
C ASN A 473 22.64 -55.17 14.80
N HIS A 474 23.75 -54.91 15.48
CA HIS A 474 23.86 -55.04 16.94
C HIS A 474 22.89 -54.12 17.70
N LYS A 475 22.63 -52.90 17.22
CA LYS A 475 21.71 -51.94 17.88
C LYS A 475 20.26 -52.42 17.80
N LYS A 476 19.83 -52.85 16.61
CA LYS A 476 18.46 -53.37 16.42
C LYS A 476 18.20 -54.60 17.30
N ILE A 477 19.19 -55.48 17.46
CA ILE A 477 19.07 -56.64 18.35
C ILE A 477 18.91 -56.21 19.80
N GLU A 478 19.72 -55.25 20.25
CA GLU A 478 19.67 -54.70 21.60
C GLU A 478 18.31 -54.02 21.89
N ASP A 479 17.83 -53.19 20.96
CA ASP A 479 16.54 -52.50 21.07
C ASP A 479 15.37 -53.48 21.13
N ASP A 480 15.32 -54.45 20.21
CA ASP A 480 14.26 -55.46 20.16
C ASP A 480 14.28 -56.35 21.41
N PHE A 481 15.47 -56.67 21.92
CA PHE A 481 15.63 -57.48 23.13
C PHE A 481 15.14 -56.74 24.38
N ASN A 482 15.50 -55.47 24.52
CA ASN A 482 15.01 -54.63 25.61
C ASN A 482 13.49 -54.45 25.56
N LEU A 483 12.93 -54.33 24.35
CA LEU A 483 11.48 -54.27 24.13
C LEU A 483 10.80 -55.59 24.55
N ILE A 484 11.38 -56.74 24.20
CA ILE A 484 10.91 -58.06 24.62
C ILE A 484 10.94 -58.18 26.15
N LEU A 485 12.07 -57.87 26.80
CA LEU A 485 12.21 -57.95 28.26
C LEU A 485 11.18 -57.11 28.99
N LYS A 486 11.05 -55.82 28.61
CA LYS A 486 10.14 -54.88 29.25
C LYS A 486 8.68 -55.33 29.16
N ASN A 487 8.27 -55.81 27.99
CA ASN A 487 6.88 -56.20 27.75
C ASN A 487 6.57 -57.62 28.23
N MET A 488 7.54 -58.54 28.22
CA MET A 488 7.38 -59.86 28.85
C MET A 488 7.14 -59.76 30.35
N ASN A 489 7.80 -58.83 31.05
CA ASN A 489 7.50 -58.57 32.46
C ASN A 489 6.05 -58.11 32.68
N LYS A 490 5.50 -57.30 31.76
CA LYS A 490 4.09 -56.90 31.80
C LYS A 490 3.14 -58.06 31.49
N ILE A 491 3.46 -58.86 30.47
CA ILE A 491 2.68 -60.04 30.10
C ILE A 491 2.62 -61.04 31.26
N ASN A 492 3.76 -61.30 31.90
CA ASN A 492 3.86 -62.19 33.07
C ASN A 492 3.04 -61.67 34.26
N LYS A 493 3.02 -60.35 34.51
CA LYS A 493 2.17 -59.75 35.56
C LYS A 493 0.67 -59.99 35.33
N HIS A 494 0.22 -59.92 34.08
CA HIS A 494 -1.19 -60.10 33.71
C HIS A 494 -1.53 -61.53 33.25
N ALA A 495 -0.60 -62.48 33.39
CA ALA A 495 -0.75 -63.86 32.91
C ALA A 495 -2.00 -64.55 33.47
N ASN A 496 -2.24 -64.41 34.77
CA ASN A 496 -3.34 -65.06 35.48
C ASN A 496 -4.69 -64.36 35.28
N GLU A 497 -4.73 -63.10 34.84
CA GLU A 497 -5.98 -62.35 34.67
C GLU A 497 -6.48 -62.37 33.22
N TYR A 498 -5.61 -62.01 32.28
CA TYR A 498 -5.99 -61.80 30.88
C TYR A 498 -5.53 -62.93 29.95
N TYR A 499 -4.49 -63.68 30.33
CA TYR A 499 -3.86 -64.67 29.43
C TYR A 499 -4.00 -66.12 29.88
N LYS A 500 -4.99 -66.46 30.73
CA LYS A 500 -5.20 -67.83 31.26
C LYS A 500 -5.15 -68.91 30.17
N ASN A 501 -5.76 -68.65 29.01
CA ASN A 501 -5.84 -69.59 27.90
C ASN A 501 -4.55 -69.68 27.06
N LYS A 502 -3.54 -68.85 27.36
CA LYS A 502 -2.26 -68.70 26.63
C LYS A 502 -1.04 -69.01 27.51
N ASN A 503 -1.24 -69.61 28.69
CA ASN A 503 -0.16 -69.96 29.62
C ASN A 503 0.92 -70.85 28.99
N SER A 504 0.55 -71.77 28.09
CA SER A 504 1.50 -72.61 27.35
C SER A 504 2.42 -71.77 26.44
N LEU A 505 1.86 -70.79 25.74
CA LEU A 505 2.60 -69.85 24.89
C LEU A 505 3.53 -68.96 25.72
N ILE A 506 3.04 -68.44 26.85
CA ILE A 506 3.84 -67.64 27.79
C ILE A 506 5.04 -68.45 28.29
N LYS A 507 4.84 -69.73 28.63
CA LYS A 507 5.93 -70.62 29.04
C LYS A 507 6.99 -70.77 27.94
N LYS A 508 6.58 -71.06 26.70
CA LYS A 508 7.50 -71.13 25.54
C LYS A 508 8.24 -69.81 25.28
N MET A 509 7.55 -68.68 25.42
CA MET A 509 8.16 -67.35 25.28
C MET A 509 9.17 -67.07 26.38
N ASN A 510 8.90 -67.48 27.63
CA ASN A 510 9.83 -67.35 28.75
C ASN A 510 11.05 -68.26 28.60
N GLU A 511 10.87 -69.49 28.11
CA GLU A 511 11.99 -70.40 27.77
C GLU A 511 12.91 -69.80 26.70
N LYS A 512 12.32 -69.24 25.63
CA LYS A 512 13.07 -68.51 24.58
C LYS A 512 13.73 -67.25 25.12
N LEU A 513 13.07 -66.51 26.01
CA LEU A 513 13.64 -65.32 26.64
C LEU A 513 14.83 -65.67 27.54
N GLN A 514 14.76 -66.78 28.28
CA GLN A 514 15.88 -67.29 29.07
C GLN A 514 17.06 -67.68 28.16
N PHE A 515 16.78 -68.35 27.04
CA PHE A 515 17.79 -68.63 26.02
C PHE A 515 18.42 -67.33 25.49
N PHE A 516 17.62 -66.32 25.14
CA PHE A 516 18.12 -65.04 24.67
C PHE A 516 18.94 -64.30 25.73
N ASN A 517 18.52 -64.27 27.00
CA ASN A 517 19.29 -63.68 28.11
C ASN A 517 20.71 -64.23 28.21
N SER A 518 20.89 -65.54 28.00
CA SER A 518 22.19 -66.19 28.08
C SER A 518 23.14 -65.82 26.94
N TYR A 519 22.62 -65.49 25.76
CA TYR A 519 23.43 -65.41 24.53
C TYR A 519 23.37 -64.08 23.77
N VAL A 520 22.34 -63.24 23.98
CA VAL A 520 22.17 -61.96 23.26
C VAL A 520 23.35 -61.01 23.53
N SER A 521 23.86 -60.96 24.76
CA SER A 521 25.03 -60.13 25.11
C SER A 521 26.28 -60.53 24.32
N LEU A 522 26.46 -61.84 24.06
CA LEU A 522 27.54 -62.36 23.23
C LEU A 522 27.34 -61.96 21.76
N LEU A 523 26.12 -62.15 21.24
CA LEU A 523 25.77 -61.81 19.86
C LEU A 523 25.96 -60.31 19.57
N ILE A 524 25.52 -59.44 20.47
CA ILE A 524 25.72 -57.99 20.37
C ILE A 524 27.22 -57.66 20.38
N SER A 525 27.97 -58.27 21.30
CA SER A 525 29.41 -58.00 21.47
C SER A 525 30.22 -58.42 20.25
N LEU A 526 29.95 -59.60 19.67
CA LEU A 526 30.60 -60.11 18.46
C LEU A 526 30.33 -59.27 17.22
N ARG A 527 29.20 -58.55 17.17
CA ARG A 527 28.83 -57.75 16.00
C ARG A 527 29.28 -56.29 16.07
N LYS A 528 29.70 -55.81 17.25
CA LYS A 528 30.19 -54.44 17.39
C LYS A 528 31.32 -54.18 16.37
N PRO A 529 31.31 -53.04 15.65
CA PRO A 529 32.29 -52.75 14.60
C PRO A 529 33.72 -52.55 15.11
N SER A 530 33.94 -52.62 16.42
CA SER A 530 35.24 -52.52 17.08
C SER A 530 36.13 -53.75 16.86
N ILE A 531 35.56 -54.88 16.44
CA ILE A 531 36.29 -56.14 16.22
C ILE A 531 37.03 -56.10 14.89
N LYS A 532 38.36 -56.27 14.95
CA LYS A 532 39.27 -56.33 13.81
C LYS A 532 39.77 -57.75 13.61
N ASP A 533 40.48 -58.03 12.52
CA ASP A 533 40.92 -59.39 12.20
C ASP A 533 41.81 -60.01 13.28
N ARG A 534 42.63 -59.22 13.99
CA ARG A 534 43.38 -59.68 15.17
C ARG A 534 42.47 -60.23 16.29
N HIS A 535 41.35 -59.55 16.55
CA HIS A 535 40.37 -59.97 17.56
C HIS A 535 39.61 -61.20 17.08
N LYS A 536 39.25 -61.26 15.79
CA LYS A 536 38.63 -62.45 15.19
C LYS A 536 39.55 -63.66 15.33
N ASN A 537 40.86 -63.50 15.10
CA ASN A 537 41.84 -64.59 15.26
C ASN A 537 41.97 -65.05 16.73
N GLN A 538 41.95 -64.11 17.69
CA GLN A 538 41.95 -64.46 19.12
C GLN A 538 40.67 -65.20 19.53
N ILE A 539 39.51 -64.75 19.04
CA ILE A 539 38.22 -65.42 19.28
C ILE A 539 38.21 -66.80 18.61
N ALA A 540 38.73 -66.91 17.37
CA ALA A 540 38.86 -68.18 16.65
C ALA A 540 39.65 -69.22 17.45
N GLN A 541 40.80 -68.81 17.98
CA GLN A 541 41.70 -69.66 18.77
C GLN A 541 41.07 -70.12 20.08
N ILE A 542 40.26 -69.27 20.73
CA ILE A 542 39.53 -69.66 21.94
C ILE A 542 38.44 -70.68 21.60
N ILE A 543 37.73 -70.52 20.48
CA ILE A 543 36.63 -71.41 20.12
C ILE A 543 37.14 -72.77 19.63
N ASP A 544 38.09 -72.78 18.69
CA ASP A 544 38.69 -73.98 18.11
C ASP A 544 40.21 -73.78 17.91
N GLU A 545 41.01 -74.65 18.54
CA GLU A 545 42.47 -74.60 18.51
C GLU A 545 43.04 -74.76 17.09
N LYS A 546 42.27 -75.37 16.17
CA LYS A 546 42.66 -75.61 14.77
C LYS A 546 42.41 -74.42 13.83
N LYS A 547 41.81 -73.31 14.30
CA LYS A 547 41.55 -72.06 13.54
C LYS A 547 40.74 -72.21 12.24
N ASN A 548 39.83 -73.19 12.15
CA ASN A 548 39.05 -73.46 10.93
C ASN A 548 37.73 -72.66 10.82
N ILE A 549 37.56 -71.56 11.56
CA ILE A 549 36.29 -70.84 11.64
C ILE A 549 36.31 -69.60 10.74
N ASP A 550 35.48 -69.61 9.70
CA ASP A 550 35.19 -68.41 8.91
C ASP A 550 34.09 -67.56 9.61
N PHE A 551 34.54 -66.59 10.40
CA PHE A 551 33.66 -65.63 11.08
C PHE A 551 32.76 -64.84 10.13
N ASN A 552 33.09 -64.75 8.83
CA ASN A 552 32.30 -63.96 7.90
C ASN A 552 31.03 -64.68 7.42
N ASN A 553 31.02 -66.01 7.47
CA ASN A 553 29.93 -66.84 6.94
C ASN A 553 29.18 -67.66 7.99
N ILE A 554 29.68 -67.75 9.22
CA ILE A 554 29.05 -68.54 10.29
C ILE A 554 27.75 -67.90 10.81
N THR A 555 26.77 -68.74 11.13
CA THR A 555 25.55 -68.36 11.85
C THR A 555 25.75 -68.47 13.36
N PHE A 556 24.93 -67.77 14.15
CA PHE A 556 25.08 -67.84 15.61
C PHE A 556 24.71 -69.22 16.17
N ASN A 557 23.73 -69.90 15.58
CA ASN A 557 23.38 -71.28 15.94
C ASN A 557 24.51 -72.28 15.64
N GLU A 558 25.27 -72.12 14.55
CA GLU A 558 26.47 -72.92 14.29
C GLU A 558 27.57 -72.66 15.32
N LEU A 559 27.76 -71.40 15.73
CA LEU A 559 28.66 -71.08 16.85
C LEU A 559 28.23 -71.78 18.14
N LEU A 560 26.94 -71.76 18.49
CA LEU A 560 26.45 -72.41 19.72
C LEU A 560 26.70 -73.94 19.73
N LYS A 561 26.66 -74.60 18.57
CA LYS A 561 26.98 -76.04 18.44
C LYS A 561 28.43 -76.38 18.78
N LEU A 562 29.33 -75.40 18.82
CA LEU A 562 30.74 -75.57 19.21
C LEU A 562 30.97 -75.49 20.73
N ASN A 563 29.92 -75.69 21.54
CA ASN A 563 29.98 -75.69 23.01
C ASN A 563 30.65 -74.44 23.61
N ILE A 564 30.27 -73.27 23.13
CA ILE A 564 30.85 -71.97 23.54
C ILE A 564 30.46 -71.57 24.97
N ASN A 565 29.50 -72.25 25.61
CA ASN A 565 28.93 -71.89 26.92
C ASN A 565 29.98 -71.59 28.00
N ASN A 566 31.05 -72.38 28.09
CA ASN A 566 32.12 -72.18 29.09
C ASN A 566 33.13 -71.09 28.70
N LYS A 567 33.09 -70.62 27.44
CA LYS A 567 34.02 -69.67 26.83
C LYS A 567 33.40 -68.28 26.60
N ILE A 568 32.11 -68.09 26.88
CA ILE A 568 31.36 -66.84 26.65
C ILE A 568 32.03 -65.63 27.30
N THR A 569 32.39 -65.74 28.58
CA THR A 569 33.03 -64.66 29.34
C THR A 569 34.36 -64.24 28.74
N SER A 570 35.17 -65.21 28.31
CA SER A 570 36.46 -64.97 27.66
C SER A 570 36.29 -64.23 26.32
N ILE A 571 35.29 -64.63 25.52
CA ILE A 571 34.98 -63.97 24.23
C ILE A 571 34.46 -62.54 24.45
N ILE A 572 33.57 -62.34 25.42
CA ILE A 572 33.07 -61.01 25.79
C ILE A 572 34.22 -60.11 26.23
N ASN A 573 35.16 -60.60 27.05
CA ASN A 573 36.33 -59.84 27.47
C ASN A 573 37.20 -59.38 26.27
N ILE A 574 37.37 -60.21 25.24
CA ILE A 574 38.06 -59.80 24.00
C ILE A 574 37.26 -58.73 23.25
N CYS A 575 35.94 -58.88 23.19
CA CYS A 575 35.08 -57.90 22.53
C CYS A 575 35.09 -56.55 23.27
N GLU A 576 35.11 -56.56 24.60
CA GLU A 576 35.30 -55.36 25.43
C GLU A 576 36.68 -54.75 25.22
N LYS A 577 37.72 -55.58 25.13
CA LYS A 577 39.08 -55.17 24.78
C LYS A 577 39.07 -54.40 23.45
N ALA A 578 38.50 -55.02 22.41
CA ALA A 578 38.33 -54.43 21.09
C ALA A 578 37.53 -53.12 21.11
N ASN A 579 36.47 -53.03 21.93
CA ASN A 579 35.70 -51.79 22.08
C ASN A 579 36.52 -50.65 22.68
N LYS A 580 37.34 -50.93 23.71
CA LYS A 580 38.26 -49.96 24.29
C LYS A 580 39.34 -49.54 23.27
N GLU A 581 39.87 -50.49 22.49
CA GLU A 581 40.82 -50.20 21.40
C GLU A 581 40.23 -49.25 20.36
N ASN A 582 39.02 -49.54 19.86
CA ASN A 582 38.33 -48.69 18.89
C ASN A 582 38.03 -47.29 19.45
N ALA A 583 37.76 -47.16 20.75
CA ALA A 583 37.62 -45.86 21.39
C ALA A 583 38.94 -45.08 21.31
N ILE A 584 40.07 -45.71 21.66
CA ILE A 584 41.42 -45.11 21.58
C ILE A 584 41.74 -44.70 20.14
N GLU A 585 41.48 -45.56 19.15
CA GLU A 585 41.70 -45.21 17.73
C GLU A 585 40.90 -44.01 17.27
N LYS A 586 39.62 -43.92 17.70
CA LYS A 586 38.79 -42.75 17.40
C LYS A 586 39.34 -41.49 18.05
N PHE A 587 39.85 -41.58 19.28
CA PHE A 587 40.50 -40.45 19.94
C PHE A 587 41.78 -40.03 19.22
N LEU A 588 42.65 -40.97 18.84
CA LEU A 588 43.86 -40.69 18.05
C LEU A 588 43.53 -40.06 16.70
N TYR A 589 42.53 -40.59 16.00
CA TYR A 589 42.07 -40.03 14.73
C TYR A 589 41.48 -38.62 14.91
N LYS A 590 40.74 -38.38 16.00
CA LYS A 590 40.22 -37.06 16.35
C LYS A 590 41.34 -36.06 16.61
N ILE A 591 42.37 -36.45 17.37
CA ILE A 591 43.56 -35.62 17.62
C ILE A 591 44.23 -35.27 16.29
N LYS A 592 44.51 -36.26 15.44
CA LYS A 592 45.12 -36.03 14.12
C LYS A 592 44.30 -35.08 13.24
N ASN A 593 42.97 -35.24 13.22
CA ASN A 593 42.06 -34.37 12.49
C ASN A 593 41.95 -32.95 13.08
N ASN A 594 42.10 -32.80 14.39
CA ASN A 594 42.14 -31.48 15.02
C ASN A 594 43.42 -30.75 14.63
N PHE A 595 44.56 -31.44 14.62
CA PHE A 595 45.84 -30.88 14.17
C PHE A 595 45.84 -30.47 12.71
N SER A 596 45.26 -31.28 11.81
CA SER A 596 45.21 -30.95 10.38
C SER A 596 44.36 -29.72 10.05
N LYS A 597 43.50 -29.28 10.99
CA LYS A 597 42.65 -28.08 10.84
C LYS A 597 43.29 -26.80 11.36
N ILE A 598 44.49 -26.86 11.92
CA ILE A 598 45.21 -25.67 12.38
C ILE A 598 45.73 -24.90 11.16
N ILE A 599 45.30 -23.66 11.00
CA ILE A 599 45.68 -22.77 9.89
C ILE A 599 46.29 -21.50 10.47
N PHE A 600 47.46 -21.09 9.97
CA PHE A 600 48.09 -19.82 10.32
C PHE A 600 47.42 -18.67 9.57
N GLN A 601 46.89 -17.70 10.31
CA GLN A 601 46.26 -16.51 9.74
C GLN A 601 47.25 -15.36 9.71
N MET A 602 47.55 -14.88 8.51
CA MET A 602 48.42 -13.73 8.27
C MET A 602 47.59 -12.45 8.23
N LYS A 603 48.00 -11.43 8.99
CA LYS A 603 47.45 -10.07 8.93
C LYS A 603 48.56 -9.09 8.56
N HIS A 604 48.23 -8.10 7.74
CA HIS A 604 49.14 -7.01 7.41
C HIS A 604 49.16 -6.00 8.56
N GLU A 605 50.33 -5.60 9.03
CA GLU A 605 50.44 -4.53 10.03
C GLU A 605 50.31 -3.16 9.34
N GLU A 606 49.52 -2.23 9.91
CA GLU A 606 49.17 -0.96 9.24
C GLU A 606 50.39 -0.03 9.04
N ASN A 607 51.39 -0.13 9.91
CA ASN A 607 52.53 0.79 9.92
C ASN A 607 53.77 0.27 9.18
N ASN A 608 53.90 -1.06 9.08
CA ASN A 608 55.05 -1.73 8.49
C ASN A 608 54.51 -2.67 7.42
N LYS A 609 55.00 -2.61 6.18
CA LYS A 609 54.58 -3.50 5.07
C LYS A 609 54.95 -4.98 5.29
N ILE A 610 54.61 -5.54 6.45
CA ILE A 610 55.00 -6.84 6.98
C ILE A 610 53.73 -7.60 7.34
N PHE A 611 53.73 -8.90 7.05
CA PHE A 611 52.66 -9.81 7.47
C PHE A 611 53.02 -10.47 8.81
N ILE A 612 52.13 -10.36 9.78
CA ILE A 612 52.24 -10.98 11.10
C ILE A 612 51.22 -12.10 11.26
N ILE A 613 51.53 -13.09 12.08
CA ILE A 613 50.56 -14.14 12.41
C ILE A 613 49.66 -13.63 13.52
N SER A 614 48.36 -13.50 13.25
CA SER A 614 47.42 -12.91 14.20
C SER A 614 46.83 -13.91 15.20
N ASN A 615 46.73 -15.17 14.81
CA ASN A 615 46.01 -16.19 15.57
C ASN A 615 46.92 -17.10 16.42
N LEU A 616 48.13 -16.66 16.75
CA LEU A 616 49.08 -17.47 17.53
C LEU A 616 48.51 -17.95 18.88
N ASN A 617 47.72 -17.12 19.56
CA ASN A 617 47.07 -17.51 20.82
C ASN A 617 46.06 -18.65 20.63
N GLU A 618 45.22 -18.56 19.60
CA GLU A 618 44.22 -19.59 19.30
C GLU A 618 44.85 -20.91 18.85
N ILE A 619 46.00 -20.82 18.16
CA ILE A 619 46.76 -22.01 17.78
C ILE A 619 47.35 -22.67 19.03
N LEU A 620 47.94 -21.88 19.94
CA LEU A 620 48.49 -22.39 21.21
C LEU A 620 47.41 -23.07 22.05
N THR A 621 46.24 -22.45 22.23
CA THR A 621 45.15 -23.06 23.00
C THR A 621 44.68 -24.38 22.37
N LYS A 622 44.54 -24.44 21.05
CA LYS A 622 44.20 -25.70 20.35
C LYS A 622 45.25 -26.78 20.54
N ILE A 623 46.54 -26.43 20.54
CA ILE A 623 47.62 -27.40 20.78
C ILE A 623 47.58 -27.89 22.23
N GLU A 624 47.36 -27.00 23.19
CA GLU A 624 47.22 -27.33 24.62
C GLU A 624 46.00 -28.24 24.88
N GLU A 625 44.85 -27.93 24.30
CA GLU A 625 43.66 -28.79 24.39
C GLU A 625 43.93 -30.19 23.86
N ASN A 626 44.56 -30.32 22.69
CA ASN A 626 44.88 -31.63 22.15
C ASN A 626 46.00 -32.34 22.93
N LEU A 627 46.93 -31.60 23.56
CA LEU A 627 47.92 -32.14 24.49
C LEU A 627 47.24 -32.78 25.70
N VAL A 628 46.27 -32.10 26.31
CA VAL A 628 45.49 -32.64 27.43
C VAL A 628 44.71 -33.89 27.00
N LEU A 629 44.10 -33.87 25.82
CA LEU A 629 43.42 -35.05 25.27
C LEU A 629 44.39 -36.24 25.09
N ASN A 630 45.60 -35.98 24.60
CA ASN A 630 46.61 -37.03 24.43
C ASN A 630 47.18 -37.52 25.77
N GLN A 631 47.33 -36.64 26.77
CA GLN A 631 47.71 -37.01 28.15
C GLN A 631 46.67 -37.92 28.80
N ASN A 632 45.38 -37.65 28.59
CA ASN A 632 44.32 -38.54 29.07
C ASN A 632 44.44 -39.95 28.48
N LEU A 633 44.90 -40.10 27.22
CA LEU A 633 45.15 -41.41 26.62
C LEU A 633 46.34 -42.14 27.25
N LEU A 634 47.39 -41.42 27.69
CA LEU A 634 48.53 -42.01 28.38
C LEU A 634 48.13 -42.59 29.75
N ILE A 635 47.27 -41.86 30.48
CA ILE A 635 46.74 -42.34 31.77
C ILE A 635 45.92 -43.62 31.57
N ILE A 636 45.23 -43.73 30.44
CA ILE A 636 44.38 -44.87 30.12
C ILE A 636 45.20 -46.16 29.87
N ASN A 637 46.53 -46.12 29.67
CA ASN A 637 47.52 -47.24 29.71
C ASN A 637 47.00 -48.68 29.47
N ILE A 638 46.19 -48.93 28.44
CA ILE A 638 45.52 -50.23 28.25
C ILE A 638 46.12 -51.07 27.10
N TYR A 639 46.86 -50.49 26.13
CA TYR A 639 47.38 -51.24 24.97
C TYR A 639 48.74 -50.78 24.44
N GLU A 640 49.77 -51.64 24.62
CA GLU A 640 51.15 -51.46 24.13
C GLU A 640 51.25 -51.02 22.67
N ILE A 641 50.38 -51.52 21.80
CA ILE A 641 50.39 -51.27 20.35
C ILE A 641 50.25 -49.76 20.02
N TYR A 642 49.50 -49.00 20.83
CA TYR A 642 49.26 -47.58 20.55
C TYR A 642 50.17 -46.63 21.35
N HIS A 643 51.02 -47.15 22.26
CA HIS A 643 51.89 -46.29 23.07
C HIS A 643 52.87 -45.48 22.24
N ILE A 644 53.49 -46.11 21.24
CA ILE A 644 54.45 -45.44 20.36
C ILE A 644 53.79 -44.27 19.64
N ASP A 645 52.59 -44.47 19.09
CA ASP A 645 51.85 -43.43 18.38
C ASP A 645 51.42 -42.28 19.32
N ILE A 646 50.96 -42.61 20.54
CA ILE A 646 50.57 -41.62 21.56
C ILE A 646 51.77 -40.76 21.97
N ILE A 647 52.92 -41.38 22.25
CA ILE A 647 54.17 -40.70 22.65
C ILE A 647 54.70 -39.84 21.50
N ASN A 648 54.73 -40.36 20.27
CA ASN A 648 55.17 -39.59 19.10
C ASN A 648 54.29 -38.36 18.87
N ASN A 649 52.96 -38.53 18.98
CA ASN A 649 52.02 -37.41 18.92
C ASN A 649 52.29 -36.41 20.06
N GLN A 650 52.53 -36.87 21.29
CA GLN A 650 52.80 -35.98 22.42
C GLN A 650 54.07 -35.15 22.20
N ASN A 651 55.17 -35.80 21.81
CA ASN A 651 56.44 -35.12 21.54
C ASN A 651 56.29 -34.10 20.41
N MET A 652 55.59 -34.47 19.32
CA MET A 652 55.30 -33.55 18.22
C MET A 652 54.55 -32.31 18.70
N MET A 653 53.53 -32.48 19.55
CA MET A 653 52.73 -31.37 20.07
C MET A 653 53.50 -30.48 21.05
N ILE A 654 54.32 -31.08 21.93
CA ILE A 654 55.19 -30.32 22.86
C ILE A 654 56.16 -29.46 22.05
N ASN A 655 56.79 -30.06 21.03
CA ASN A 655 57.71 -29.35 20.15
C ASN A 655 56.99 -28.22 19.37
N ALA A 656 55.81 -28.49 18.82
CA ALA A 656 55.01 -27.48 18.14
C ALA A 656 54.62 -26.32 19.08
N ASN A 657 54.22 -26.63 20.32
CA ASN A 657 53.89 -25.63 21.33
C ASN A 657 55.11 -24.75 21.67
N ALA A 658 56.29 -25.36 21.85
CA ALA A 658 57.53 -24.64 22.13
C ALA A 658 57.94 -23.71 20.97
N ILE A 659 57.86 -24.20 19.72
CA ILE A 659 58.19 -23.43 18.52
C ILE A 659 57.25 -22.23 18.39
N ILE A 660 55.94 -22.44 18.53
CA ILE A 660 54.94 -21.36 18.36
C ILE A 660 55.03 -20.33 19.49
N ASN A 661 55.32 -20.75 20.72
CA ASN A 661 55.59 -19.82 21.82
C ASN A 661 56.84 -18.97 21.57
N THR A 662 57.90 -19.56 21.02
CA THR A 662 59.13 -18.84 20.66
C THR A 662 58.86 -17.86 19.52
N LEU A 663 58.07 -18.27 18.52
CA LEU A 663 57.63 -17.41 17.43
C LEU A 663 56.78 -16.24 17.94
N LYS A 664 55.84 -16.48 18.86
CA LYS A 664 55.03 -15.43 19.48
C LYS A 664 55.88 -14.43 20.26
N LYS A 665 56.84 -14.91 21.07
CA LYS A 665 57.77 -14.05 21.82
C LYS A 665 58.62 -13.18 20.88
N SER A 666 59.20 -13.79 19.83
CA SER A 666 60.01 -13.07 18.85
C SER A 666 59.18 -12.07 18.05
N GLN A 667 57.97 -12.43 17.59
CA GLN A 667 57.07 -11.50 16.89
C GLN A 667 56.70 -10.32 17.79
N ASN A 668 56.36 -10.53 19.07
CA ASN A 668 56.02 -9.45 19.99
C ASN A 668 57.21 -8.51 20.27
N LEU A 669 58.42 -9.07 20.49
CA LEU A 669 59.63 -8.28 20.68
C LEU A 669 59.97 -7.46 19.43
N PHE A 670 59.84 -8.07 18.26
CA PHE A 670 60.05 -7.40 16.98
C PHE A 670 59.06 -6.24 16.79
N LEU A 671 57.76 -6.45 17.03
CA LEU A 671 56.74 -5.40 16.93
C LEU A 671 56.99 -4.24 17.91
N TYR A 672 57.43 -4.56 19.13
CA TYR A 672 57.79 -3.56 20.14
C TYR A 672 58.99 -2.70 19.69
N LEU A 673 60.09 -3.35 19.28
CA LEU A 673 61.28 -2.65 18.79
C LEU A 673 61.00 -1.86 17.51
N SER A 674 60.22 -2.44 16.60
CA SER A 674 59.83 -1.80 15.35
C SER A 674 59.10 -0.47 15.58
N ARG A 675 58.15 -0.42 16.53
CA ARG A 675 57.49 0.84 16.91
C ARG A 675 58.47 1.88 17.43
N ILE A 676 59.44 1.48 18.24
CA ILE A 676 60.44 2.39 18.80
C ILE A 676 61.31 2.98 17.68
N PHE A 677 61.90 2.13 16.83
CA PHE A 677 62.83 2.60 15.79
C PHE A 677 62.15 3.35 14.64
N ILE A 678 60.87 3.09 14.35
CA ILE A 678 60.15 3.70 13.21
C ILE A 678 59.41 4.98 13.60
N LEU A 679 58.83 5.07 14.80
CA LEU A 679 58.02 6.22 15.22
C LEU A 679 58.83 7.32 15.93
N THR A 680 60.09 7.09 16.26
CA THR A 680 60.92 8.05 16.99
C THR A 680 62.23 8.34 16.28
N ASP A 681 62.82 9.52 16.51
CA ASP A 681 64.15 9.89 16.02
C ASP A 681 65.30 9.08 16.68
N ILE A 682 64.99 8.08 17.52
CA ILE A 682 65.98 7.18 18.14
C ILE A 682 66.82 6.46 17.07
N SER A 683 66.24 6.16 15.90
CA SER A 683 66.98 5.56 14.77
C SER A 683 68.18 6.40 14.31
N LYS A 684 68.14 7.72 14.49
CA LYS A 684 69.27 8.63 14.18
C LYS A 684 70.32 8.67 15.29
N GLN A 685 69.95 8.38 16.54
CA GLN A 685 70.87 8.36 17.69
C GLN A 685 71.59 7.01 17.80
N LEU A 686 70.89 5.91 17.55
CA LEU A 686 71.38 4.54 17.69
C LEU A 686 71.52 3.87 16.31
N ILE A 687 72.42 4.42 15.47
CA ILE A 687 72.58 4.01 14.06
C ILE A 687 73.01 2.55 13.93
N ASN A 688 73.87 2.06 14.83
CA ASN A 688 74.37 0.68 14.77
C ASN A 688 73.29 -0.34 15.20
N GLU A 689 72.47 -0.05 16.21
CA GLU A 689 71.34 -0.94 16.57
C GLU A 689 70.20 -0.86 15.56
N SER A 690 69.91 0.32 14.98
CA SER A 690 68.88 0.46 13.94
C SER A 690 69.23 -0.27 12.63
N LYS A 691 70.52 -0.52 12.36
CA LYS A 691 70.98 -1.29 11.20
C LYS A 691 70.88 -2.80 11.39
N LYS A 692 70.89 -3.27 12.65
CA LYS A 692 70.72 -4.69 13.01
C LYS A 692 69.25 -5.04 13.02
#